data_AF-Q7PUN3-F1
#
_entry.id   AF-Q7PUN3-F1
#
_cell.length_a   1.000
_cell.length_b   1.000
_cell.length_c   1.000
_cell.angle_alpha   90.00
_cell.angle_beta   90.00
_cell.angle_gamma   90.00
#
_symmetry.space_group_name_H-M   'P 1'
#
loop_
_entity.id
_entity.type
_entity.pdbx_description
1 polymer ?
#
loop_
_entity_poly.entity_id
_entity_poly.type
_entity_poly.pdbx_seq_one_letter_code
_entity_poly.pdbx_strand_id
1 'polypeptide(L)'
;MDEENSPLVKAEPGDDSDHQSDETESCIKDMLQEMQSKERIKRPQAATVPALIAPATAVPEQSTPQEHDENSFYNVHSDKLQSLKMCTGELDIVLEPKLAGPVYNAANLTLDRALLNRADMWHQVIVHHGNGCTRQKILEALFGSYSYCDFFPVAYRRHANADFFLLRMCSQVLLKMFEEGLQLKAGSMTLPISVRLGAARFHTGQIFPRQTITKAVQERCDNAAQYGDIAVLNLDSFAEHASLRELCVYLGNRAQFEVVCSAIAQAMDGNACISRLRLANNDISHMSLLAALKDTKLISLDLRGNRIKHPSSLRLLKDIPLVELYVEGNNLTDVPDYEKIIRSFFPNLLKLDSNLTQTVTTKAVRDDAEEEEEVEITSPGTVITEADLNPGAFQKYNITPHWHKVTVHHNGVCNKQDILDGLFHLLGKHAFYPCYYKTYSKQDEFLVQNCFEALLFLVKQKLKLPIPAYNTVLKLALAMNVAEASDTDVQPLRKLERFVNKRFKLGCLDLCSMQDELNECKVVDFCAKSPSTLAYMLEFAARKYGNSCLVLRLRNNDLRNCAALESLSKFYKLVSLDLRYNALSKISDLQGIPWNNITELFLDNNPLCGTMRSSVEYVRKVRQYFGMLQQLDGRTLLGNFTYCQNFLCTPEAYKFAESFVKHYFALFDSFQRGDLQELYHPKAQFSMTCDFDIERSGQQLDAQLDRQVSYAQHSRNLLQFKDSLDRAVSKLIVGNERIGYVLTSFPKTEFDFCSFRIDVPVFTPERVMITVHGRMHEDEVSALGQVSYIGFTRTWYLQPCGMGTNLFHDAIEYKIHNDMLHMYSMTQEGNDAFGQRNEATPVAENGMDTSMQSDDSDRENAMIVFKELTQLNRAWCKRCLEESSWNLKVALNIFLKLYESKRIPKIAFKDDIP
;
A
#
# COMPACT_ATOMS: atom_id res chain seq x y z
N MET A 1 56.36 -7.51 -4.51
CA MET A 1 56.32 -7.27 -5.96
C MET A 1 55.26 -6.25 -6.26
N ASP A 2 55.41 -4.95 -6.08
CA ASP A 2 56.38 -4.03 -5.43
C ASP A 2 55.64 -2.66 -5.50
N GLU A 3 55.59 -1.86 -4.43
CA GLU A 3 56.35 -0.58 -4.29
C GLU A 3 56.35 0.28 -5.59
N GLU A 4 56.07 1.58 -5.63
CA GLU A 4 56.38 2.64 -4.68
C GLU A 4 55.83 4.01 -5.19
N ASN A 5 55.85 5.01 -4.29
CA ASN A 5 56.11 6.45 -4.48
C ASN A 5 54.99 7.51 -4.41
N SER A 6 55.16 8.34 -3.36
CA SER A 6 54.66 9.70 -3.11
C SER A 6 55.65 10.75 -3.66
N PRO A 7 55.30 12.06 -3.69
CA PRO A 7 55.74 13.03 -2.64
C PRO A 7 54.71 14.15 -2.31
N LEU A 8 54.51 14.64 -1.07
CA LEU A 8 55.16 15.77 -0.34
C LEU A 8 55.12 17.12 -1.14
N VAL A 9 54.72 18.33 -0.65
CA VAL A 9 54.88 18.96 0.69
C VAL A 9 54.31 20.42 0.79
N LYS A 10 54.02 20.91 2.03
CA LYS A 10 53.98 22.32 2.59
C LYS A 10 52.76 23.26 2.34
N ALA A 11 52.30 24.13 3.25
CA ALA A 11 52.71 24.58 4.60
C ALA A 11 51.56 25.33 5.35
N GLU A 12 51.67 25.40 6.69
CA GLU A 12 50.89 26.18 7.68
C GLU A 12 51.22 27.70 7.67
N PRO A 13 50.56 28.57 8.50
CA PRO A 13 50.76 28.70 9.97
C PRO A 13 49.39 28.79 10.73
N GLY A 14 49.22 28.52 12.03
CA GLY A 14 50.09 28.61 13.21
C GLY A 14 49.55 29.71 14.13
N ASP A 15 48.88 29.36 15.25
CA ASP A 15 49.07 30.07 16.54
C ASP A 15 48.55 29.27 17.74
N ASP A 16 49.33 29.37 18.81
CA ASP A 16 49.38 28.56 20.02
C ASP A 16 48.32 28.94 21.07
N SER A 17 47.78 27.96 21.80
CA SER A 17 47.61 28.05 23.25
C SER A 17 47.27 26.68 23.83
N ASP A 18 48.34 25.95 24.16
CA ASP A 18 48.28 24.78 25.02
C ASP A 18 48.90 25.17 26.35
N HIS A 19 48.20 24.96 27.46
CA HIS A 19 48.71 24.70 28.82
C HIS A 19 47.56 24.82 29.84
N GLN A 20 46.89 23.68 30.09
CA GLN A 20 46.50 23.17 31.42
C GLN A 20 45.37 22.14 31.30
N SER A 21 45.69 20.85 31.13
CA SER A 21 44.76 19.77 31.54
C SER A 21 45.38 18.36 31.69
N ASP A 22 46.65 18.13 31.36
CA ASP A 22 47.28 16.80 31.45
C ASP A 22 47.67 16.34 32.87
N GLU A 23 47.49 17.16 33.91
CA GLU A 23 47.69 16.71 35.31
C GLU A 23 46.44 16.05 35.94
N THR A 24 45.28 16.11 35.27
CA THR A 24 44.01 15.60 35.84
C THR A 24 43.69 14.14 35.46
N GLU A 25 44.21 13.63 34.33
CA GLU A 25 43.99 12.22 33.93
C GLU A 25 44.96 11.22 34.57
N SER A 26 46.12 11.68 35.05
CA SER A 26 47.06 10.85 35.83
C SER A 26 46.54 10.58 37.24
N CYS A 27 45.91 11.58 37.87
CA CYS A 27 45.43 11.49 39.26
C CYS A 27 44.20 10.56 39.40
N ILE A 28 43.38 10.45 38.35
CA ILE A 28 42.19 9.58 38.34
C ILE A 28 42.54 8.09 38.17
N LYS A 29 43.63 7.78 37.45
CA LYS A 29 44.14 6.40 37.32
C LYS A 29 44.79 5.88 38.61
N ASP A 30 45.48 6.75 39.34
CA ASP A 30 46.12 6.38 40.62
C ASP A 30 45.09 6.16 41.75
N MET A 31 43.98 6.91 41.77
CA MET A 31 42.88 6.70 42.72
C MET A 31 42.12 5.37 42.50
N LEU A 32 41.98 4.93 41.24
CA LEU A 32 41.32 3.67 40.89
C LEU A 32 42.17 2.44 41.27
N GLN A 33 43.50 2.56 41.27
CA GLN A 33 44.40 1.48 41.66
C GLN A 33 44.53 1.36 43.19
N GLU A 34 44.40 2.46 43.93
CA GLU A 34 44.42 2.43 45.40
C GLU A 34 43.11 1.85 45.99
N MET A 35 41.95 2.07 45.36
CA MET A 35 40.67 1.46 45.76
C MET A 35 40.64 -0.06 45.55
N GLN A 36 41.32 -0.58 44.52
CA GLN A 36 41.43 -2.03 44.27
C GLN A 36 42.46 -2.72 45.19
N SER A 37 43.32 -1.96 45.88
CA SER A 37 44.31 -2.50 46.82
C SER A 37 43.76 -2.70 48.26
N LYS A 38 42.66 -2.03 48.63
CA LYS A 38 42.09 -2.08 49.99
C LYS A 38 41.10 -3.23 50.25
N GLU A 39 40.65 -3.93 49.21
CA GLU A 39 39.79 -5.14 49.36
C GLU A 39 40.58 -6.46 49.46
N ARG A 40 41.91 -6.45 49.33
CA ARG A 40 42.75 -7.68 49.34
C ARG A 40 43.49 -8.00 50.64
N ILE A 41 43.32 -7.24 51.72
CA ILE A 41 44.01 -7.50 52.99
C ILE A 41 43.03 -7.60 54.17
N LYS A 42 42.43 -8.79 54.33
CA LYS A 42 42.05 -9.37 55.65
C LYS A 42 41.68 -10.86 55.50
N ARG A 43 42.69 -11.73 55.48
CA ARG A 43 42.84 -12.88 56.42
C ARG A 43 44.04 -13.77 56.05
N PRO A 44 44.90 -14.14 57.01
CA PRO A 44 46.04 -15.02 56.80
C PRO A 44 45.75 -16.50 57.13
N GLN A 45 46.36 -17.36 56.31
CA GLN A 45 47.09 -18.62 56.55
C GLN A 45 46.51 -19.75 57.44
N ALA A 46 46.47 -20.96 56.86
CA ALA A 46 47.01 -22.17 57.50
C ALA A 46 47.44 -23.21 56.44
N ALA A 47 48.46 -23.99 56.80
CA ALA A 47 49.34 -24.78 55.96
C ALA A 47 48.84 -26.18 55.55
N THR A 48 49.61 -26.78 54.63
CA THR A 48 49.50 -28.02 53.85
C THR A 48 49.69 -29.37 54.59
N VAL A 49 48.76 -30.34 54.34
CA VAL A 49 48.93 -31.74 53.82
C VAL A 49 49.66 -32.78 54.72
N PRO A 50 49.42 -34.14 54.70
CA PRO A 50 48.65 -35.01 53.76
C PRO A 50 47.70 -36.07 54.39
N ALA A 51 46.78 -36.66 53.58
CA ALA A 51 46.71 -38.13 53.33
C ALA A 51 45.35 -38.62 52.76
N LEU A 52 45.43 -39.21 51.56
CA LEU A 52 44.79 -40.42 51.02
C LEU A 52 43.42 -40.95 51.53
N ILE A 53 42.55 -41.14 50.52
CA ILE A 53 41.57 -42.23 50.25
C ILE A 53 40.17 -42.14 50.93
N ALA A 54 39.16 -42.14 50.06
CA ALA A 54 37.70 -42.12 50.25
C ALA A 54 37.13 -43.39 50.95
N PRO A 55 35.79 -43.61 51.08
CA PRO A 55 34.63 -42.73 50.85
C PRO A 55 33.60 -42.76 52.03
N ALA A 56 32.77 -41.71 52.19
CA ALA A 56 31.61 -41.79 53.09
C ALA A 56 30.47 -40.87 52.67
N THR A 57 29.38 -41.50 52.23
CA THR A 57 27.99 -41.29 52.66
C THR A 57 27.49 -39.88 52.99
N ALA A 58 26.43 -39.51 52.27
CA ALA A 58 25.58 -38.35 52.45
C ALA A 58 24.91 -38.27 53.84
N VAL A 59 24.97 -37.08 54.47
CA VAL A 59 23.95 -36.47 55.36
C VAL A 59 24.21 -34.93 55.36
N PRO A 60 23.26 -34.07 55.78
CA PRO A 60 22.63 -33.05 54.95
C PRO A 60 23.12 -31.62 55.22
N GLU A 61 22.92 -30.74 54.25
CA GLU A 61 23.15 -29.30 54.39
C GLU A 61 22.26 -28.66 55.47
N GLN A 62 22.89 -27.85 56.31
CA GLN A 62 22.26 -27.04 57.33
C GLN A 62 21.53 -25.84 56.71
N SER A 63 20.22 -25.85 56.95
CA SER A 63 19.27 -24.73 57.07
C SER A 63 19.76 -23.29 56.88
N THR A 64 19.28 -22.67 55.80
CA THR A 64 18.98 -21.24 55.67
C THR A 64 17.86 -20.79 56.64
N PRO A 65 17.71 -19.49 56.95
CA PRO A 65 16.83 -19.02 58.00
C PRO A 65 15.37 -19.38 57.68
N GLN A 66 14.72 -20.11 58.59
CA GLN A 66 13.28 -20.35 58.56
C GLN A 66 12.54 -19.00 58.57
N GLU A 67 11.74 -18.74 57.54
CA GLU A 67 10.54 -17.93 57.69
C GLU A 67 9.74 -18.57 58.84
N HIS A 68 9.69 -17.90 59.99
CA HIS A 68 8.84 -18.31 61.09
C HIS A 68 7.38 -18.19 60.63
N ASP A 69 6.78 -19.35 60.34
CA ASP A 69 5.38 -19.52 59.95
C ASP A 69 4.46 -19.23 61.16
N GLU A 70 4.01 -17.99 61.30
CA GLU A 70 2.98 -17.59 62.29
C GLU A 70 1.58 -18.17 61.97
N ASN A 71 1.39 -18.96 60.90
CA ASN A 71 0.10 -19.53 60.49
C ASN A 71 -0.15 -20.97 60.97
N SER A 72 0.34 -21.36 62.15
CA SER A 72 0.10 -22.72 62.64
C SER A 72 -1.42 -22.99 62.83
N PHE A 73 -1.90 -24.03 62.13
CA PHE A 73 -3.21 -24.71 62.27
C PHE A 73 -4.47 -24.05 61.70
N TYR A 74 -4.47 -23.62 60.44
CA TYR A 74 -5.73 -23.42 59.70
C TYR A 74 -6.16 -24.68 58.92
N ASN A 75 -6.99 -25.53 59.53
CA ASN A 75 -7.58 -26.65 58.80
C ASN A 75 -8.77 -26.14 57.97
N VAL A 76 -8.59 -26.07 56.65
CA VAL A 76 -9.60 -25.64 55.66
C VAL A 76 -10.88 -26.51 55.67
N HIS A 77 -10.77 -27.74 56.18
CA HIS A 77 -11.85 -28.71 56.31
C HIS A 77 -12.43 -28.82 57.74
N SER A 78 -12.04 -27.93 58.66
CA SER A 78 -12.57 -27.92 60.02
C SER A 78 -14.01 -27.39 60.07
N ASP A 79 -14.88 -28.08 60.79
CA ASP A 79 -16.25 -27.64 61.09
C ASP A 79 -16.34 -26.76 62.35
N LYS A 80 -15.21 -26.41 62.97
CA LYS A 80 -15.15 -25.51 64.13
C LYS A 80 -15.08 -24.05 63.70
N LEU A 81 -15.61 -23.17 64.56
CA LEU A 81 -15.46 -21.72 64.45
C LEU A 81 -13.97 -21.36 64.40
N GLN A 82 -13.57 -20.51 63.47
CA GLN A 82 -12.16 -20.13 63.27
C GLN A 82 -12.05 -18.61 63.12
N SER A 83 -11.15 -17.97 63.86
CA SER A 83 -10.93 -16.52 63.79
C SER A 83 -9.69 -16.22 62.95
N LEU A 84 -9.87 -15.50 61.84
CA LEU A 84 -8.79 -14.98 61.02
C LEU A 84 -8.28 -13.68 61.63
N LYS A 85 -7.09 -13.76 62.23
CA LYS A 85 -6.37 -12.60 62.79
C LYS A 85 -5.92 -11.66 61.68
N MET A 86 -6.21 -10.38 61.81
CA MET A 86 -5.79 -9.33 60.88
C MET A 86 -4.55 -8.60 61.40
N CYS A 87 -3.52 -8.45 60.58
CA CYS A 87 -2.25 -7.81 60.98
C CYS A 87 -2.22 -6.28 60.78
N THR A 88 -3.25 -5.70 60.18
CA THR A 88 -3.31 -4.28 59.76
C THR A 88 -4.22 -3.40 60.63
N GLY A 89 -4.77 -3.96 61.72
CA GLY A 89 -5.55 -3.24 62.73
C GLY A 89 -7.07 -3.31 62.55
N GLU A 90 -7.55 -3.95 61.49
CA GLU A 90 -8.97 -4.26 61.30
C GLU A 90 -9.46 -5.36 62.26
N LEU A 91 -10.78 -5.45 62.43
CA LEU A 91 -11.39 -6.53 63.20
C LEU A 91 -11.18 -7.89 62.53
N ASP A 92 -10.95 -8.91 63.35
CA ASP A 92 -10.84 -10.31 62.92
C ASP A 92 -12.08 -10.77 62.14
N ILE A 93 -11.88 -11.66 61.17
CA ILE A 93 -12.97 -12.30 60.43
C ILE A 93 -13.20 -13.70 61.00
N VAL A 94 -14.38 -13.92 61.58
CA VAL A 94 -14.74 -15.20 62.18
C VAL A 94 -15.48 -16.06 61.16
N LEU A 95 -14.85 -17.15 60.72
CA LEU A 95 -15.50 -18.15 59.88
C LEU A 95 -16.42 -19.03 60.72
N GLU A 96 -17.63 -19.26 60.20
CA GLU A 96 -18.68 -20.05 60.83
C GLU A 96 -19.10 -21.22 59.90
N PRO A 97 -18.28 -22.27 59.72
CA PRO A 97 -18.52 -23.31 58.72
C PRO A 97 -19.87 -24.03 58.85
N LYS A 98 -20.42 -24.11 60.07
CA LYS A 98 -21.73 -24.74 60.36
C LYS A 98 -22.94 -23.88 59.98
N LEU A 99 -22.75 -22.57 59.86
CA LEU A 99 -23.79 -21.62 59.46
C LEU A 99 -23.67 -21.24 57.97
N ALA A 100 -22.57 -21.63 57.34
CA ALA A 100 -22.31 -21.44 55.92
C ALA A 100 -23.11 -22.43 55.06
N GLY A 101 -23.30 -22.07 53.78
CA GLY A 101 -23.87 -22.98 52.78
C GLY A 101 -22.97 -24.19 52.49
N PRO A 102 -23.42 -25.15 51.67
CA PRO A 102 -22.59 -26.29 51.27
C PRO A 102 -21.31 -25.82 50.57
N VAL A 103 -20.27 -26.66 50.63
CA VAL A 103 -19.06 -26.43 49.83
C VAL A 103 -19.35 -26.87 48.40
N TYR A 104 -19.23 -25.92 47.48
CA TYR A 104 -19.37 -26.11 46.05
C TYR A 104 -18.02 -26.50 45.43
N ASN A 105 -18.04 -27.46 44.52
CA ASN A 105 -16.92 -27.95 43.74
C ASN A 105 -17.42 -28.40 42.35
N ALA A 106 -16.54 -28.96 41.52
CA ALA A 106 -16.87 -29.38 40.16
C ALA A 106 -18.03 -30.41 40.06
N ALA A 107 -18.38 -31.11 41.14
CA ALA A 107 -19.47 -32.09 41.16
C ALA A 107 -20.85 -31.47 41.52
N ASN A 108 -20.91 -30.25 42.05
CA ASN A 108 -22.15 -29.61 42.50
C ASN A 108 -22.17 -28.09 42.18
N LEU A 109 -22.34 -27.75 40.91
CA LEU A 109 -22.33 -26.35 40.43
C LEU A 109 -23.65 -25.57 40.63
N THR A 110 -24.66 -26.18 41.27
CA THR A 110 -25.97 -25.53 41.52
C THR A 110 -25.86 -24.52 42.66
N LEU A 111 -25.53 -23.26 42.33
CA LEU A 111 -25.22 -22.22 43.31
C LEU A 111 -26.47 -21.51 43.89
N ASP A 112 -26.41 -21.14 45.17
CA ASP A 112 -27.41 -20.29 45.83
C ASP A 112 -27.19 -18.80 45.45
N ARG A 113 -27.97 -18.32 44.48
CA ARG A 113 -27.90 -16.93 43.99
C ARG A 113 -28.32 -15.90 45.05
N ALA A 114 -29.21 -16.25 45.97
CA ALA A 114 -29.64 -15.31 47.00
C ALA A 114 -28.51 -15.10 48.01
N LEU A 115 -27.87 -16.19 48.46
CA LEU A 115 -26.73 -16.13 49.37
C LEU A 115 -25.52 -15.45 48.73
N LEU A 116 -25.23 -15.72 47.45
CA LEU A 116 -24.12 -15.09 46.72
C LEU A 116 -24.24 -13.56 46.64
N ASN A 117 -25.46 -13.03 46.52
CA ASN A 117 -25.69 -11.60 46.35
C ASN A 117 -25.83 -10.83 47.68
N ARG A 118 -25.69 -11.50 48.83
CA ARG A 118 -25.74 -10.84 50.13
C ARG A 118 -24.49 -10.01 50.39
N ALA A 119 -24.67 -8.71 50.52
CA ALA A 119 -23.59 -7.78 50.81
C ALA A 119 -22.95 -7.98 52.19
N ASP A 120 -23.69 -8.53 53.16
CA ASP A 120 -23.24 -8.75 54.53
C ASP A 120 -22.50 -10.08 54.75
N MET A 121 -22.10 -10.78 53.69
CA MET A 121 -21.46 -12.10 53.78
C MET A 121 -20.10 -12.14 53.09
N TRP A 122 -19.13 -12.79 53.73
CA TRP A 122 -17.88 -13.22 53.10
C TRP A 122 -18.07 -14.62 52.51
N HIS A 123 -17.55 -14.82 51.30
CA HIS A 123 -17.46 -16.12 50.63
C HIS A 123 -16.01 -16.59 50.67
N GLN A 124 -15.80 -17.88 50.93
CA GLN A 124 -14.47 -18.47 50.97
C GLN A 124 -14.19 -19.20 49.67
N VAL A 125 -13.05 -18.90 49.05
CA VAL A 125 -12.53 -19.59 47.86
C VAL A 125 -11.30 -20.38 48.27
N ILE A 126 -11.26 -21.66 47.88
CA ILE A 126 -10.22 -22.62 48.23
C ILE A 126 -9.62 -23.14 46.93
N VAL A 127 -8.31 -22.99 46.75
CA VAL A 127 -7.57 -23.46 45.58
C VAL A 127 -6.74 -24.68 45.97
N HIS A 128 -7.08 -25.84 45.42
CA HIS A 128 -6.39 -27.10 45.72
C HIS A 128 -5.20 -27.28 44.79
N HIS A 129 -3.98 -27.31 45.35
CA HIS A 129 -2.74 -27.41 44.56
C HIS A 129 -1.82 -28.56 44.96
N GLY A 130 -2.09 -29.26 46.08
CA GLY A 130 -1.33 -30.45 46.50
C GLY A 130 0.18 -30.23 46.56
N ASN A 131 0.62 -29.09 47.13
CA ASN A 131 2.02 -28.63 47.13
C ASN A 131 2.69 -28.32 45.77
N GLY A 132 2.00 -28.49 44.64
CA GLY A 132 2.58 -28.28 43.31
C GLY A 132 2.65 -26.81 42.83
N CYS A 133 2.04 -25.86 43.55
CA CYS A 133 1.94 -24.47 43.12
C CYS A 133 2.26 -23.46 44.24
N THR A 134 3.00 -22.40 43.89
CA THR A 134 3.36 -21.30 44.78
C THR A 134 2.25 -20.25 44.85
N ARG A 135 2.15 -19.51 45.96
CA ARG A 135 1.20 -18.38 46.12
C ARG A 135 1.23 -17.43 44.91
N GLN A 136 2.42 -17.01 44.47
CA GLN A 136 2.59 -16.09 43.34
C GLN A 136 1.92 -16.64 42.06
N LYS A 137 2.28 -17.86 41.64
CA LYS A 137 1.65 -18.54 40.49
C LYS A 137 0.12 -18.67 40.61
N ILE A 138 -0.41 -18.90 41.81
CA ILE A 138 -1.87 -18.98 42.04
C ILE A 138 -2.50 -17.61 41.82
N LEU A 139 -1.94 -16.54 42.40
CA LEU A 139 -2.44 -15.18 42.22
C LEU A 139 -2.32 -14.73 40.76
N GLU A 140 -1.19 -14.99 40.10
CA GLU A 140 -1.00 -14.72 38.67
C GLU A 140 -2.06 -15.43 37.81
N ALA A 141 -2.36 -16.70 38.10
CA ALA A 141 -3.41 -17.44 37.41
C ALA A 141 -4.81 -16.86 37.68
N LEU A 142 -5.12 -16.52 38.94
CA LEU A 142 -6.42 -15.94 39.32
C LEU A 142 -6.63 -14.57 38.64
N PHE A 143 -5.67 -13.65 38.80
CA PHE A 143 -5.76 -12.32 38.21
C PHE A 143 -5.66 -12.34 36.68
N GLY A 144 -4.98 -13.34 36.10
CA GLY A 144 -4.98 -13.57 34.66
C GLY A 144 -6.36 -13.98 34.12
N SER A 145 -7.00 -14.98 34.74
CA SER A 145 -8.33 -15.48 34.34
C SER A 145 -9.47 -14.47 34.59
N TYR A 146 -9.31 -13.63 35.61
CA TYR A 146 -10.35 -12.73 36.12
C TYR A 146 -9.93 -11.25 36.10
N SER A 147 -9.04 -10.87 35.18
CA SER A 147 -8.49 -9.50 35.04
C SER A 147 -9.55 -8.40 34.88
N TYR A 148 -10.70 -8.73 34.28
CA TYR A 148 -11.80 -7.80 34.02
C TYR A 148 -12.94 -7.85 35.05
N CYS A 149 -12.89 -8.78 36.01
CA CYS A 149 -13.93 -8.91 37.03
C CYS A 149 -13.58 -8.09 38.27
N ASP A 150 -14.61 -7.61 38.98
CA ASP A 150 -14.47 -7.10 40.34
C ASP A 150 -13.95 -8.23 41.25
N PHE A 151 -12.68 -8.11 41.68
CA PHE A 151 -11.96 -9.17 42.38
C PHE A 151 -10.97 -8.60 43.41
N PHE A 152 -11.33 -8.73 44.69
CA PHE A 152 -10.55 -8.25 45.83
C PHE A 152 -10.33 -9.36 46.88
N PRO A 153 -9.34 -10.26 46.68
CA PRO A 153 -9.06 -11.34 47.63
C PRO A 153 -8.53 -10.81 48.96
N VAL A 154 -9.22 -11.15 50.05
CA VAL A 154 -8.89 -10.73 51.42
C VAL A 154 -8.41 -11.91 52.26
N ALA A 155 -7.51 -11.64 53.20
CA ALA A 155 -7.02 -12.60 54.19
C ALA A 155 -6.56 -13.92 53.55
N TYR A 156 -5.67 -13.81 52.55
CA TYR A 156 -5.07 -14.98 51.91
C TYR A 156 -4.26 -15.77 52.93
N ARG A 157 -4.50 -17.08 53.02
CA ARG A 157 -3.79 -17.99 53.92
C ARG A 157 -3.32 -19.22 53.14
N ARG A 158 -2.06 -19.58 53.39
CA ARG A 158 -1.41 -20.73 52.76
C ARG A 158 -1.53 -21.96 53.65
N HIS A 159 -1.80 -23.11 53.06
CA HIS A 159 -1.82 -24.39 53.77
C HIS A 159 -1.16 -25.48 52.90
N ALA A 160 -0.81 -26.63 53.51
CA ALA A 160 0.02 -27.65 52.86
C ALA A 160 -0.50 -28.08 51.47
N ASN A 161 -1.80 -28.35 51.33
CA ASN A 161 -2.34 -28.87 50.06
C ASN A 161 -3.29 -27.92 49.34
N ALA A 162 -3.63 -26.79 49.95
CA ALA A 162 -4.58 -25.83 49.41
C ALA A 162 -4.35 -24.45 50.01
N ASP A 163 -4.65 -23.41 49.24
CA ASP A 163 -4.65 -22.03 49.72
C ASP A 163 -6.10 -21.52 49.73
N PHE A 164 -6.43 -20.59 50.62
CA PHE A 164 -7.76 -19.97 50.63
C PHE A 164 -7.70 -18.47 50.87
N PHE A 165 -8.77 -17.80 50.46
CA PHE A 165 -8.99 -16.38 50.67
C PHE A 165 -10.49 -16.09 50.72
N LEU A 166 -10.83 -14.87 51.12
CA LEU A 166 -12.21 -14.41 51.23
C LEU A 166 -12.54 -13.38 50.15
N LEU A 167 -13.78 -13.40 49.70
CA LEU A 167 -14.37 -12.43 48.78
C LEU A 167 -15.67 -11.89 49.36
N ARG A 168 -15.93 -10.61 49.15
CA ARG A 168 -17.20 -9.96 49.49
C ARG A 168 -17.54 -8.95 48.41
N MET A 169 -18.81 -8.86 48.03
CA MET A 169 -19.28 -8.01 46.91
C MET A 169 -18.64 -8.35 45.55
N CYS A 170 -18.05 -9.54 45.39
CA CYS A 170 -17.42 -10.00 44.15
C CYS A 170 -18.31 -11.08 43.49
N SER A 171 -19.61 -10.80 43.28
CA SER A 171 -20.54 -11.83 42.76
C SER A 171 -20.23 -12.23 41.31
N GLN A 172 -19.75 -11.29 40.49
CA GLN A 172 -19.42 -11.53 39.08
C GLN A 172 -18.28 -12.55 38.90
N VAL A 173 -17.17 -12.39 39.63
CA VAL A 173 -16.04 -13.34 39.53
C VAL A 173 -16.42 -14.72 40.06
N LEU A 174 -17.22 -14.78 41.13
CA LEU A 174 -17.73 -16.04 41.66
C LEU A 174 -18.64 -16.74 40.64
N LEU A 175 -19.63 -16.04 40.06
CA LEU A 175 -20.48 -16.59 38.99
C LEU A 175 -19.64 -17.15 37.85
N LYS A 176 -18.63 -16.39 37.40
CA LYS A 176 -17.74 -16.82 36.33
C LYS A 176 -16.93 -18.06 36.70
N MET A 177 -16.43 -18.15 37.94
CA MET A 177 -15.78 -19.37 38.45
C MET A 177 -16.72 -20.59 38.40
N PHE A 178 -18.00 -20.42 38.75
CA PHE A 178 -19.01 -21.49 38.66
C PHE A 178 -19.28 -21.90 37.20
N GLU A 179 -19.40 -20.93 36.29
CA GLU A 179 -19.58 -21.17 34.83
C GLU A 179 -18.38 -21.91 34.22
N GLU A 180 -17.17 -21.64 34.72
CA GLU A 180 -15.92 -22.32 34.33
C GLU A 180 -15.70 -23.67 35.06
N GLY A 181 -16.71 -24.15 35.80
CA GLY A 181 -16.69 -25.46 36.44
C GLY A 181 -15.79 -25.55 37.68
N LEU A 182 -15.51 -24.41 38.33
CA LEU A 182 -14.66 -24.27 39.52
C LEU A 182 -13.27 -24.90 39.31
N GLN A 183 -12.60 -24.49 38.23
CA GLN A 183 -11.24 -24.92 37.90
C GLN A 183 -10.38 -23.72 37.51
N LEU A 184 -9.12 -23.72 37.93
CA LEU A 184 -8.15 -22.68 37.61
C LEU A 184 -7.01 -23.26 36.78
N LYS A 185 -6.77 -22.70 35.60
CA LYS A 185 -5.59 -23.06 34.80
C LYS A 185 -4.38 -22.23 35.22
N ALA A 186 -3.35 -22.88 35.74
CA ALA A 186 -2.07 -22.28 36.12
C ALA A 186 -0.95 -22.91 35.27
N GLY A 187 -0.65 -22.29 34.12
CA GLY A 187 0.28 -22.85 33.14
C GLY A 187 -0.25 -24.16 32.54
N SER A 188 0.49 -25.25 32.68
CA SER A 188 0.07 -26.60 32.25
C SER A 188 -0.78 -27.34 33.28
N MET A 189 -0.98 -26.77 34.47
CA MET A 189 -1.74 -27.41 35.56
C MET A 189 -3.18 -26.88 35.59
N THR A 190 -4.12 -27.76 35.94
CA THR A 190 -5.49 -27.39 36.27
C THR A 190 -5.71 -27.65 37.76
N LEU A 191 -5.94 -26.59 38.52
CA LEU A 191 -6.14 -26.61 39.95
C LEU A 191 -7.65 -26.61 40.26
N PRO A 192 -8.18 -27.60 40.99
CA PRO A 192 -9.57 -27.58 41.44
C PRO A 192 -9.82 -26.41 42.38
N ILE A 193 -10.95 -25.72 42.20
CA ILE A 193 -11.45 -24.70 43.13
C ILE A 193 -12.61 -25.29 43.92
N SER A 194 -12.71 -24.92 45.19
CA SER A 194 -13.94 -25.07 45.98
C SER A 194 -14.39 -23.72 46.52
N VAL A 195 -15.69 -23.50 46.58
CA VAL A 195 -16.28 -22.25 47.08
C VAL A 195 -17.24 -22.58 48.21
N ARG A 196 -17.15 -21.87 49.32
CA ARG A 196 -18.13 -21.91 50.41
C ARG A 196 -18.82 -20.54 50.47
N LEU A 197 -20.10 -20.51 50.11
CA LEU A 197 -20.90 -19.29 50.17
C LEU A 197 -21.34 -19.00 51.61
N GLY A 198 -21.23 -17.74 52.04
CA GLY A 198 -21.65 -17.34 53.39
C GLY A 198 -20.72 -17.87 54.50
N ALA A 199 -19.41 -17.92 54.25
CA ALA A 199 -18.42 -18.44 55.18
C ALA A 199 -18.29 -17.62 56.48
N ALA A 200 -18.56 -16.30 56.43
CA ALA A 200 -18.58 -15.42 57.60
C ALA A 200 -19.54 -14.24 57.38
N ARG A 201 -20.06 -13.66 58.46
CA ARG A 201 -20.83 -12.40 58.40
C ARG A 201 -19.89 -11.20 58.49
N PHE A 202 -20.13 -10.18 57.69
CA PHE A 202 -19.40 -8.92 57.72
C PHE A 202 -19.84 -8.07 58.92
N HIS A 203 -18.87 -7.44 59.59
CA HIS A 203 -19.09 -6.51 60.69
C HIS A 203 -18.34 -5.19 60.45
N THR A 204 -18.92 -4.07 60.90
CA THR A 204 -18.28 -2.75 60.82
C THR A 204 -16.94 -2.76 61.55
N GLY A 205 -15.87 -2.28 60.90
CA GLY A 205 -14.50 -2.31 61.41
C GLY A 205 -13.64 -3.43 60.82
N GLN A 206 -14.23 -4.36 60.06
CA GLN A 206 -13.49 -5.28 59.20
C GLN A 206 -13.03 -4.57 57.91
N ILE A 207 -12.03 -5.14 57.25
CA ILE A 207 -11.42 -4.59 56.04
C ILE A 207 -12.44 -4.32 54.92
N PHE A 208 -12.30 -3.16 54.29
CA PHE A 208 -13.11 -2.74 53.15
C PHE A 208 -12.18 -2.42 51.97
N PRO A 209 -11.95 -3.38 51.04
CA PRO A 209 -10.84 -3.33 50.09
C PRO A 209 -10.68 -2.01 49.33
N ARG A 210 -11.78 -1.47 48.79
CA ARG A 210 -11.76 -0.22 48.03
C ARG A 210 -11.30 0.97 48.88
N GLN A 211 -11.80 1.09 50.11
CA GLN A 211 -11.39 2.14 51.05
C GLN A 211 -9.96 1.93 51.54
N THR A 212 -9.54 0.68 51.76
CA THR A 212 -8.17 0.34 52.15
C THR A 212 -7.16 0.78 51.07
N ILE A 213 -7.47 0.56 49.79
CA ILE A 213 -6.66 1.08 48.66
C ILE A 213 -6.63 2.61 48.65
N THR A 214 -7.79 3.26 48.74
CA THR A 214 -7.86 4.74 48.76
C THR A 214 -7.04 5.33 49.91
N LYS A 215 -7.13 4.73 51.11
CA LYS A 215 -6.36 5.14 52.28
C LYS A 215 -4.85 4.96 52.07
N ALA A 216 -4.41 3.85 51.47
CA ALA A 216 -3.00 3.63 51.16
C ALA A 216 -2.45 4.64 50.14
N VAL A 217 -3.23 5.02 49.12
CA VAL A 217 -2.84 6.09 48.18
C VAL A 217 -2.74 7.43 48.92
N GLN A 218 -3.72 7.76 49.77
CA GLN A 218 -3.69 8.99 50.58
C GLN A 218 -2.49 9.02 51.54
N GLU A 219 -2.18 7.91 52.21
CA GLU A 219 -1.01 7.79 53.10
C GLU A 219 0.30 8.01 52.32
N ARG A 220 0.43 7.50 51.09
CA ARG A 220 1.58 7.78 50.22
C ARG A 220 1.66 9.26 49.80
N CYS A 221 0.51 9.89 49.55
CA CYS A 221 0.42 11.33 49.25
C CYS A 221 0.85 12.19 50.45
N ASP A 222 0.32 11.89 51.64
CA ASP A 222 0.65 12.59 52.88
C ASP A 222 2.14 12.44 53.23
N ASN A 223 2.69 11.23 53.05
CA ASN A 223 4.11 10.97 53.25
C ASN A 223 5.00 11.74 52.27
N ALA A 224 4.59 11.88 51.01
CA ALA A 224 5.31 12.70 50.04
C ALA A 224 5.30 14.19 50.45
N ALA A 225 4.18 14.68 50.98
CA ALA A 225 4.07 16.04 51.48
C ALA A 225 4.91 16.30 52.74
N GLN A 226 5.04 15.31 53.62
CA GLN A 226 5.73 15.46 54.91
C GLN A 226 7.23 15.13 54.87
N TYR A 227 7.62 14.08 54.14
CA TYR A 227 8.94 13.48 54.22
C TYR A 227 9.63 13.33 52.85
N GLY A 228 8.91 13.56 51.75
CA GLY A 228 9.38 13.29 50.40
C GLY A 228 9.44 14.53 49.51
N ASP A 229 9.42 14.27 48.20
CA ASP A 229 9.28 15.31 47.19
C ASP A 229 7.78 15.62 47.03
N ILE A 230 7.37 16.82 47.45
CA ILE A 230 5.97 17.26 47.44
C ILE A 230 5.32 17.23 46.04
N ALA A 231 6.12 17.18 44.98
CA ALA A 231 5.65 17.13 43.61
C ALA A 231 5.52 15.69 43.06
N VAL A 232 5.96 14.68 43.81
CA VAL A 232 5.99 13.27 43.38
C VAL A 232 5.05 12.41 44.21
N LEU A 233 4.02 11.87 43.58
CA LEU A 233 3.23 10.78 44.15
C LEU A 233 3.87 9.45 43.77
N ASN A 234 4.52 8.79 44.73
CA ASN A 234 5.19 7.50 44.52
C ASN A 234 4.28 6.33 44.93
N LEU A 235 3.84 5.56 43.93
CA LEU A 235 3.08 4.32 44.08
C LEU A 235 3.82 3.12 43.47
N ASP A 236 5.16 3.17 43.43
CA ASP A 236 5.98 2.04 43.00
C ASP A 236 5.75 0.83 43.90
N SER A 237 5.66 -0.36 43.30
CA SER A 237 5.39 -1.62 44.00
C SER A 237 4.24 -1.48 45.02
N PHE A 238 3.12 -0.88 44.61
CA PHE A 238 2.05 -0.43 45.51
C PHE A 238 1.52 -1.56 46.41
N ALA A 239 1.50 -2.80 45.90
CA ALA A 239 1.07 -3.99 46.64
C ALA A 239 1.88 -4.28 47.91
N GLU A 240 3.10 -3.74 48.03
CA GLU A 240 3.98 -3.91 49.20
C GLU A 240 3.64 -2.94 50.35
N HIS A 241 2.68 -2.03 50.17
CA HIS A 241 2.30 -1.08 51.21
C HIS A 241 1.77 -1.80 52.47
N ALA A 242 2.23 -1.38 53.64
CA ALA A 242 1.96 -2.09 54.90
C ALA A 242 0.47 -2.26 55.21
N SER A 243 -0.36 -1.25 54.91
CA SER A 243 -1.82 -1.32 55.12
C SER A 243 -2.56 -2.22 54.13
N LEU A 244 -1.87 -2.72 53.09
CA LEU A 244 -2.44 -3.63 52.09
C LEU A 244 -2.12 -5.09 52.39
N ARG A 245 -1.40 -5.42 53.48
CA ARG A 245 -0.93 -6.79 53.79
C ARG A 245 -2.04 -7.85 53.79
N GLU A 246 -3.24 -7.49 54.23
CA GLU A 246 -4.40 -8.41 54.27
C GLU A 246 -5.24 -8.43 52.98
N LEU A 247 -4.85 -7.65 51.96
CA LEU A 247 -5.50 -7.55 50.66
C LEU A 247 -4.53 -7.97 49.55
N CYS A 248 -4.93 -8.91 48.69
CA CYS A 248 -4.13 -9.23 47.51
C CYS A 248 -4.32 -8.16 46.44
N VAL A 249 -3.31 -7.29 46.28
CA VAL A 249 -3.30 -6.20 45.31
C VAL A 249 -2.57 -6.62 44.04
N TYR A 250 -3.21 -6.38 42.90
CA TYR A 250 -2.66 -6.62 41.56
C TYR A 250 -3.25 -5.60 40.59
N LEU A 251 -2.47 -4.59 40.17
CA LEU A 251 -3.00 -3.49 39.36
C LEU A 251 -3.13 -3.83 37.87
N GLY A 252 -2.79 -5.06 37.47
CA GLY A 252 -3.25 -5.63 36.20
C GLY A 252 -4.73 -6.05 36.21
N ASN A 253 -5.40 -6.09 37.37
CA ASN A 253 -6.86 -6.23 37.43
C ASN A 253 -7.51 -4.84 37.27
N ARG A 254 -8.41 -4.72 36.29
CA ARG A 254 -9.05 -3.45 35.93
C ARG A 254 -9.75 -2.78 37.11
N ALA A 255 -10.54 -3.53 37.88
CA ALA A 255 -11.34 -2.97 38.98
C ALA A 255 -10.46 -2.46 40.13
N GLN A 256 -9.37 -3.17 40.47
CA GLN A 256 -8.42 -2.68 41.47
C GLN A 256 -7.70 -1.41 40.99
N PHE A 257 -7.25 -1.41 39.73
CA PHE A 257 -6.55 -0.25 39.16
C PHE A 257 -7.45 0.97 39.01
N GLU A 258 -8.74 0.79 38.71
CA GLU A 258 -9.73 1.87 38.67
C GLU A 258 -9.88 2.56 40.03
N VAL A 259 -9.88 1.80 41.13
CA VAL A 259 -9.91 2.35 42.49
C VAL A 259 -8.64 3.15 42.78
N VAL A 260 -7.46 2.64 42.36
CA VAL A 260 -6.19 3.37 42.49
C VAL A 260 -6.22 4.66 41.67
N CYS A 261 -6.64 4.62 40.40
CA CYS A 261 -6.74 5.81 39.54
C CYS A 261 -7.70 6.86 40.11
N SER A 262 -8.86 6.43 40.63
CA SER A 262 -9.82 7.32 41.28
C SER A 262 -9.23 7.98 42.53
N ALA A 263 -8.50 7.22 43.34
CA ALA A 263 -7.82 7.75 44.53
C ALA A 263 -6.67 8.70 44.16
N ILE A 264 -5.92 8.43 43.09
CA ILE A 264 -4.89 9.33 42.56
C ILE A 264 -5.52 10.65 42.11
N ALA A 265 -6.58 10.60 41.31
CA ALA A 265 -7.28 11.80 40.84
C ALA A 265 -7.74 12.67 42.02
N GLN A 266 -8.39 12.05 43.01
CA GLN A 266 -8.83 12.75 44.23
C GLN A 266 -7.65 13.36 45.02
N ALA A 267 -6.54 12.63 45.15
CA ALA A 267 -5.35 13.12 45.85
C ALA A 267 -4.69 14.30 45.12
N MET A 268 -4.68 14.28 43.78
CA MET A 268 -4.13 15.36 42.95
C MET A 268 -5.04 16.59 42.94
N ASP A 269 -6.36 16.42 42.93
CA ASP A 269 -7.30 17.53 43.06
C ASP A 269 -7.16 18.24 44.42
N GLY A 270 -6.89 17.48 45.48
CA GLY A 270 -6.62 18.01 46.82
C GLY A 270 -5.23 18.62 46.99
N ASN A 271 -4.28 18.34 46.10
CA ASN A 271 -2.88 18.76 46.24
C ASN A 271 -2.31 19.27 44.90
N ALA A 272 -2.38 20.58 44.73
CA ALA A 272 -1.94 21.27 43.50
C ALA A 272 -0.42 21.21 43.21
N CYS A 273 0.40 20.66 44.12
CA CYS A 273 1.85 20.53 43.94
C CYS A 273 2.24 19.25 43.18
N ILE A 274 1.41 18.21 43.19
CA ILE A 274 1.72 16.93 42.55
C ILE A 274 1.70 17.11 41.03
N SER A 275 2.83 16.86 40.41
CA SER A 275 3.03 16.97 38.95
C SER A 275 3.75 15.77 38.36
N ARG A 276 4.23 14.84 39.20
CA ARG A 276 4.95 13.63 38.80
C ARG A 276 4.33 12.41 39.49
N LEU A 277 4.01 11.38 38.72
CA LEU A 277 3.40 10.14 39.19
C LEU A 277 4.30 8.94 38.89
N ARG A 278 4.58 8.13 39.91
CA ARG A 278 5.28 6.86 39.72
C ARG A 278 4.37 5.68 40.00
N LEU A 279 4.29 4.77 39.03
CA LEU A 279 3.47 3.57 39.03
C LEU A 279 4.31 2.35 38.60
N ALA A 280 5.62 2.36 38.86
CA ALA A 280 6.49 1.30 38.40
C ALA A 280 6.24 -0.03 39.14
N ASN A 281 6.47 -1.16 38.47
CA ASN A 281 6.40 -2.51 39.03
C ASN A 281 5.04 -2.87 39.65
N ASN A 282 3.94 -2.53 38.97
CA ASN A 282 2.58 -2.76 39.46
C ASN A 282 1.76 -3.73 38.59
N ASP A 283 2.39 -4.38 37.60
CA ASP A 283 1.74 -5.28 36.64
C ASP A 283 0.61 -4.62 35.81
N ILE A 284 0.59 -3.30 35.67
CA ILE A 284 -0.49 -2.57 35.02
C ILE A 284 -0.56 -2.91 33.53
N SER A 285 -1.76 -3.20 33.03
CA SER A 285 -2.04 -3.48 31.61
C SER A 285 -3.16 -2.61 31.01
N HIS A 286 -3.98 -1.95 31.84
CA HIS A 286 -5.18 -1.21 31.41
C HIS A 286 -4.97 0.30 31.44
N MET A 287 -4.38 0.86 30.38
CA MET A 287 -3.96 2.27 30.32
C MET A 287 -5.10 3.29 30.26
N SER A 288 -6.25 2.91 29.71
CA SER A 288 -7.43 3.78 29.57
C SER A 288 -7.88 4.44 30.88
N LEU A 289 -7.71 3.75 32.01
CA LEU A 289 -8.12 4.24 33.33
C LEU A 289 -7.32 5.47 33.79
N LEU A 290 -6.11 5.66 33.26
CA LEU A 290 -5.30 6.84 33.53
C LEU A 290 -5.79 8.09 32.77
N ALA A 291 -6.69 7.95 31.80
CA ALA A 291 -7.29 9.10 31.11
C ALA A 291 -8.12 9.98 32.07
N ALA A 292 -8.53 9.44 33.22
CA ALA A 292 -9.12 10.22 34.33
C ALA A 292 -8.19 11.33 34.85
N LEU A 293 -6.89 11.25 34.57
CA LEU A 293 -5.89 12.24 34.99
C LEU A 293 -5.69 13.39 33.98
N LYS A 294 -6.47 13.44 32.89
CA LYS A 294 -6.32 14.46 31.82
C LYS A 294 -6.39 15.91 32.30
N ASP A 295 -7.23 16.18 33.30
CA ASP A 295 -7.46 17.54 33.81
C ASP A 295 -6.48 17.91 34.94
N THR A 296 -5.50 17.05 35.24
CA THR A 296 -4.50 17.26 36.28
C THR A 296 -3.23 17.95 35.75
N LYS A 297 -2.37 18.44 36.64
CA LYS A 297 -1.07 19.07 36.28
C LYS A 297 0.06 18.06 36.05
N LEU A 298 -0.27 16.85 35.60
CA LEU A 298 0.70 15.77 35.43
C LEU A 298 1.63 16.05 34.25
N ILE A 299 2.93 16.16 34.51
CA ILE A 299 3.98 16.37 33.49
C ILE A 299 4.95 15.18 33.39
N SER A 300 5.03 14.32 34.41
CA SER A 300 5.88 13.13 34.40
C SER A 300 5.10 11.90 34.81
N LEU A 301 5.23 10.83 34.03
CA LEU A 301 4.61 9.54 34.32
C LEU A 301 5.62 8.41 34.21
N ASP A 302 5.81 7.65 35.29
CA ASP A 302 6.68 6.47 35.32
C ASP A 302 5.85 5.19 35.36
N LEU A 303 5.92 4.42 34.28
CA LEU A 303 5.23 3.15 34.07
C LEU A 303 6.22 1.98 33.91
N ARG A 304 7.47 2.11 34.37
CA ARG A 304 8.47 1.05 34.20
C ARG A 304 8.06 -0.27 34.85
N GLY A 305 8.49 -1.39 34.25
CA GLY A 305 8.25 -2.72 34.81
C GLY A 305 6.77 -3.12 34.92
N ASN A 306 5.90 -2.56 34.07
CA ASN A 306 4.49 -2.95 33.97
C ASN A 306 4.27 -3.96 32.82
N ARG A 307 3.00 -4.27 32.50
CA ARG A 307 2.62 -5.25 31.47
C ARG A 307 1.94 -4.61 30.26
N ILE A 308 2.37 -3.41 29.89
CA ILE A 308 1.83 -2.70 28.72
C ILE A 308 2.36 -3.38 27.45
N LYS A 309 1.44 -3.90 26.64
CA LYS A 309 1.79 -4.75 25.50
C LYS A 309 2.19 -3.99 24.25
N HIS A 310 1.55 -2.84 23.99
CA HIS A 310 1.71 -2.13 22.73
C HIS A 310 1.64 -0.60 22.96
N PRO A 311 2.43 0.21 22.25
CA PRO A 311 2.43 1.67 22.38
C PRO A 311 1.07 2.34 22.15
N SER A 312 0.23 1.78 21.28
CA SER A 312 -1.11 2.33 21.00
C SER A 312 -1.97 2.44 22.25
N SER A 313 -1.79 1.58 23.26
CA SER A 313 -2.53 1.66 24.52
C SER A 313 -2.33 3.00 25.26
N LEU A 314 -1.24 3.74 24.98
CA LEU A 314 -0.98 5.06 25.54
C LEU A 314 -1.67 6.20 24.78
N ARG A 315 -2.28 5.93 23.62
CA ARG A 315 -2.94 6.95 22.78
C ARG A 315 -4.07 7.68 23.51
N LEU A 316 -4.80 6.97 24.39
CA LEU A 316 -5.87 7.56 25.20
C LEU A 316 -5.34 8.56 26.24
N LEU A 317 -4.03 8.62 26.45
CA LEU A 317 -3.38 9.55 27.36
C LEU A 317 -2.82 10.79 26.63
N LYS A 318 -3.01 10.91 25.31
CA LYS A 318 -2.45 12.00 24.48
C LYS A 318 -2.79 13.41 24.98
N ASP A 319 -3.91 13.56 25.68
CA ASP A 319 -4.40 14.84 26.20
C ASP A 319 -3.73 15.22 27.54
N ILE A 320 -2.99 14.30 28.16
CA ILE A 320 -2.17 14.58 29.33
C ILE A 320 -0.89 15.29 28.85
N PRO A 321 -0.53 16.47 29.40
CA PRO A 321 0.61 17.28 28.95
C PRO A 321 1.95 16.73 29.44
N LEU A 322 2.24 15.46 29.14
CA LEU A 322 3.46 14.78 29.55
C LEU A 322 4.70 15.34 28.85
N VAL A 323 5.69 15.67 29.67
CA VAL A 323 7.05 16.10 29.29
C VAL A 323 8.04 14.95 29.48
N GLU A 324 7.80 14.11 30.49
CA GLU A 324 8.61 12.93 30.80
C GLU A 324 7.74 11.67 30.89
N LEU A 325 8.17 10.60 30.22
CA LEU A 325 7.49 9.30 30.22
C LEU A 325 8.53 8.20 30.35
N TYR A 326 8.32 7.26 31.28
CA TYR A 326 9.19 6.11 31.47
C TYR A 326 8.39 4.83 31.28
N VAL A 327 8.83 3.96 30.37
CA VAL A 327 8.12 2.73 29.93
C VAL A 327 9.04 1.52 29.83
N GLU A 328 10.33 1.64 30.17
CA GLU A 328 11.28 0.54 30.21
C GLU A 328 10.76 -0.68 31.00
N GLY A 329 11.09 -1.89 30.54
CA GLY A 329 10.64 -3.13 31.17
C GLY A 329 9.20 -3.54 30.84
N ASN A 330 8.51 -2.81 29.96
CA ASN A 330 7.23 -3.23 29.38
C ASN A 330 7.43 -3.94 28.03
N ASN A 331 6.51 -4.84 27.67
CA ASN A 331 6.51 -5.52 26.37
C ASN A 331 6.37 -4.56 25.18
N LEU A 332 5.81 -3.36 25.37
CA LEU A 332 5.72 -2.35 24.32
C LEU A 332 7.09 -1.95 23.75
N THR A 333 8.18 -2.14 24.51
CA THR A 333 9.54 -1.79 24.08
C THR A 333 10.09 -2.77 23.04
N ASP A 334 9.50 -3.97 22.93
CA ASP A 334 9.81 -4.96 21.89
C ASP A 334 9.12 -4.65 20.54
N VAL A 335 8.23 -3.65 20.51
CA VAL A 335 7.49 -3.27 19.30
C VAL A 335 8.40 -2.46 18.37
N PRO A 336 8.46 -2.79 17.06
CA PRO A 336 9.22 -1.99 16.10
C PRO A 336 8.78 -0.52 16.12
N ASP A 337 9.74 0.41 16.10
CA ASP A 337 9.51 1.85 16.11
C ASP A 337 8.67 2.36 17.30
N TYR A 338 8.65 1.66 18.45
CA TYR A 338 7.80 2.04 19.59
C TYR A 338 8.00 3.50 20.04
N GLU A 339 9.24 4.00 20.06
CA GLU A 339 9.54 5.39 20.42
C GLU A 339 8.87 6.38 19.48
N LYS A 340 8.92 6.13 18.17
CA LYS A 340 8.29 6.97 17.15
C LYS A 340 6.76 6.98 17.32
N ILE A 341 6.18 5.82 17.62
CA ILE A 341 4.74 5.69 17.87
C ILE A 341 4.33 6.48 19.13
N ILE A 342 5.05 6.32 20.25
CA ILE A 342 4.79 7.07 21.49
C ILE A 342 4.90 8.58 21.23
N ARG A 343 5.96 9.03 20.56
CA ARG A 343 6.17 10.46 20.26
C ARG A 343 5.10 11.03 19.32
N SER A 344 4.45 10.21 18.51
CA SER A 344 3.31 10.64 17.70
C SER A 344 2.07 10.99 18.54
N PHE A 345 1.94 10.40 19.73
CA PHE A 345 0.86 10.71 20.68
C PHE A 345 1.25 11.85 21.63
N PHE A 346 2.53 11.94 22.00
CA PHE A 346 3.08 12.95 22.90
C PHE A 346 4.13 13.82 22.19
N PRO A 347 3.73 14.76 21.32
CA PRO A 347 4.67 15.56 20.54
C PRO A 347 5.56 16.49 21.40
N ASN A 348 5.13 16.81 22.62
CA ASN A 348 5.86 17.66 23.56
C ASN A 348 6.80 16.87 24.51
N LEU A 349 6.92 15.56 24.31
CA LEU A 349 7.72 14.70 25.19
C LEU A 349 9.23 14.99 25.03
N LEU A 350 9.85 15.53 26.08
CA LEU A 350 11.28 15.85 26.11
C LEU A 350 12.13 14.64 26.52
N LYS A 351 11.57 13.75 27.33
CA LYS A 351 12.28 12.57 27.84
C LYS A 351 11.40 11.34 27.73
N LEU A 352 11.91 10.33 27.03
CA LEU A 352 11.36 8.98 26.97
C LEU A 352 12.42 8.02 27.52
N ASP A 353 12.18 7.45 28.69
CA ASP A 353 13.18 6.65 29.42
C ASP A 353 14.52 7.41 29.58
N SER A 354 15.62 6.86 29.05
CA SER A 354 16.94 7.52 29.02
C SER A 354 17.15 8.45 27.82
N ASN A 355 16.24 8.44 26.84
CA ASN A 355 16.40 9.15 25.58
C ASN A 355 15.84 10.59 25.67
N LEU A 356 16.75 11.56 25.55
CA LEU A 356 16.41 12.98 25.44
C LEU A 356 16.10 13.34 23.99
N THR A 357 15.00 14.04 23.76
CA THR A 357 14.64 14.55 22.44
C THR A 357 15.27 15.92 22.22
N GLN A 358 15.99 16.11 21.11
CA GLN A 358 16.28 17.47 20.61
C GLN A 358 14.97 18.06 20.08
N THR A 359 14.62 19.25 20.56
CA THR A 359 13.41 19.99 20.17
C THR A 359 13.45 20.33 18.68
N VAL A 360 12.82 19.51 17.84
CA VAL A 360 12.40 19.92 16.50
C VAL A 360 10.93 20.25 16.57
N THR A 361 10.62 21.55 16.63
CA THR A 361 9.25 22.08 16.65
C THR A 361 8.57 21.84 15.30
N THR A 362 8.09 20.63 15.04
CA THR A 362 7.15 20.42 13.93
C THR A 362 5.81 21.01 14.33
N LYS A 363 5.39 22.09 13.64
CA LYS A 363 4.04 22.64 13.72
C LYS A 363 3.05 21.49 13.45
N ALA A 364 2.35 21.04 14.48
CA ALA A 364 1.24 20.12 14.33
C ALA A 364 0.14 20.83 13.54
N VAL A 365 -0.04 20.43 12.28
CA VAL A 365 -1.27 20.73 11.55
C VAL A 365 -2.35 19.92 12.25
N ARG A 366 -3.25 20.60 12.97
CA ARG A 366 -4.50 20.00 13.44
C ARG A 366 -5.34 19.73 12.21
N ASP A 367 -5.34 18.49 11.77
CA ASP A 367 -6.31 17.99 10.80
C ASP A 367 -7.61 17.78 11.59
N ASP A 368 -8.69 18.49 11.22
CA ASP A 368 -10.05 18.38 11.81
C ASP A 368 -10.70 17.02 11.45
N ALA A 369 -9.93 15.94 11.46
CA ALA A 369 -10.44 14.59 11.32
C ALA A 369 -11.10 14.19 12.63
N GLU A 370 -12.37 13.77 12.57
CA GLU A 370 -13.09 13.11 13.67
C GLU A 370 -12.12 12.20 14.43
N GLU A 371 -11.80 12.57 15.67
CA GLU A 371 -10.83 11.84 16.48
C GLU A 371 -11.45 10.52 16.92
N GLU A 372 -11.39 9.52 16.05
CA GLU A 372 -11.87 8.17 16.34
C GLU A 372 -11.02 7.57 17.47
N GLU A 373 -11.70 7.16 18.54
CA GLU A 373 -11.09 6.56 19.72
C GLU A 373 -10.69 5.10 19.43
N GLU A 374 -9.65 4.65 20.13
CA GLU A 374 -9.24 3.24 20.08
C GLU A 374 -10.27 2.39 20.81
N VAL A 375 -10.71 1.29 20.20
CA VAL A 375 -11.65 0.36 20.86
C VAL A 375 -10.99 -0.24 22.10
N GLU A 376 -11.63 -0.01 23.24
CA GLU A 376 -11.23 -0.62 24.49
C GLU A 376 -11.66 -2.09 24.54
N ILE A 377 -10.70 -3.00 24.69
CA ILE A 377 -10.99 -4.42 24.94
C ILE A 377 -11.49 -4.56 26.38
N THR A 378 -12.79 -4.80 26.54
CA THR A 378 -13.49 -4.93 27.83
C THR A 378 -13.62 -6.37 28.32
N SER A 379 -13.30 -7.35 27.47
CA SER A 379 -13.39 -8.78 27.76
C SER A 379 -12.26 -9.55 27.08
N PRO A 380 -11.78 -10.67 27.66
CA PRO A 380 -10.87 -11.57 26.95
C PRO A 380 -11.52 -12.23 25.71
N GLY A 381 -12.85 -12.17 25.60
CA GLY A 381 -13.62 -12.83 24.55
C GLY A 381 -13.68 -14.35 24.68
N THR A 382 -14.50 -14.99 23.84
CA THR A 382 -14.50 -16.45 23.68
C THR A 382 -13.45 -16.85 22.66
N VAL A 383 -12.35 -17.47 23.14
CA VAL A 383 -11.31 -18.01 22.26
C VAL A 383 -11.86 -19.24 21.52
N ILE A 384 -11.75 -19.24 20.20
CA ILE A 384 -12.19 -20.37 19.36
C ILE A 384 -11.25 -21.55 19.56
N THR A 385 -11.79 -22.64 20.10
CA THR A 385 -11.05 -23.89 20.37
C THR A 385 -11.19 -24.88 19.21
N GLU A 386 -10.47 -26.00 19.25
CA GLU A 386 -10.64 -27.08 18.26
C GLU A 386 -12.08 -27.61 18.18
N ALA A 387 -12.81 -27.60 19.30
CA ALA A 387 -14.21 -27.99 19.33
C ALA A 387 -15.10 -26.98 18.57
N ASP A 388 -14.74 -25.70 18.58
CA ASP A 388 -15.45 -24.62 17.86
C ASP A 388 -15.04 -24.50 16.39
N LEU A 389 -14.02 -25.24 15.93
CA LEU A 389 -13.60 -25.30 14.51
C LEU A 389 -14.57 -26.09 13.62
N ASN A 390 -15.86 -26.07 13.96
CA ASN A 390 -16.93 -26.63 13.16
C ASN A 390 -17.97 -25.53 12.82
N PRO A 391 -18.47 -25.47 11.58
CA PRO A 391 -19.40 -24.42 11.16
C PRO A 391 -20.68 -24.32 11.99
N GLY A 392 -21.20 -25.43 12.50
CA GLY A 392 -22.45 -25.46 13.27
C GLY A 392 -22.33 -24.77 14.63
N ALA A 393 -21.26 -25.06 15.37
CA ALA A 393 -20.97 -24.44 16.66
C ALA A 393 -20.63 -22.95 16.52
N PHE A 394 -20.04 -22.55 15.38
CA PHE A 394 -19.68 -21.16 15.12
C PHE A 394 -20.90 -20.27 14.81
N GLN A 395 -22.03 -20.85 14.41
CA GLN A 395 -23.25 -20.12 14.01
C GLN A 395 -23.80 -19.20 15.11
N LYS A 396 -23.48 -19.47 16.39
CA LYS A 396 -23.83 -18.61 17.54
C LYS A 396 -23.31 -17.17 17.42
N TYR A 397 -22.32 -16.91 16.57
CA TYR A 397 -21.74 -15.59 16.33
C TYR A 397 -22.25 -14.87 15.06
N ASN A 398 -23.30 -15.37 14.41
CA ASN A 398 -23.79 -14.79 13.15
C ASN A 398 -24.25 -13.33 13.29
N ILE A 399 -24.89 -13.01 14.41
CA ILE A 399 -25.39 -11.67 14.70
C ILE A 399 -24.87 -11.28 16.07
N THR A 400 -23.82 -10.45 16.09
CA THR A 400 -23.31 -9.87 17.34
C THR A 400 -22.97 -8.39 17.11
N PRO A 401 -23.26 -7.50 18.07
CA PRO A 401 -22.85 -6.11 18.00
C PRO A 401 -21.38 -5.91 18.43
N HIS A 402 -20.59 -6.99 18.55
CA HIS A 402 -19.29 -6.94 19.20
C HIS A 402 -18.14 -6.90 18.19
N TRP A 403 -17.02 -6.35 18.63
CA TRP A 403 -15.72 -6.55 18.00
C TRP A 403 -15.18 -7.94 18.31
N HIS A 404 -14.48 -8.50 17.32
CA HIS A 404 -13.73 -9.75 17.43
C HIS A 404 -12.25 -9.46 17.20
N LYS A 405 -11.37 -10.16 17.91
CA LYS A 405 -9.92 -10.03 17.74
C LYS A 405 -9.38 -11.19 16.93
N VAL A 406 -8.62 -10.86 15.89
CA VAL A 406 -7.81 -11.82 15.12
C VAL A 406 -6.35 -11.62 15.48
N THR A 407 -5.65 -12.71 15.79
CA THR A 407 -4.21 -12.73 16.03
C THR A 407 -3.53 -13.61 14.99
N VAL A 408 -2.54 -13.07 14.28
CA VAL A 408 -1.77 -13.77 13.24
C VAL A 408 -0.38 -14.07 13.78
N HIS A 409 -0.01 -15.34 13.87
CA HIS A 409 1.32 -15.74 14.36
C HIS A 409 2.27 -15.94 13.18
N HIS A 410 3.21 -15.01 13.00
CA HIS A 410 4.17 -15.01 11.89
C HIS A 410 5.63 -15.23 12.32
N ASN A 411 5.94 -15.14 13.62
CA ASN A 411 7.28 -15.33 14.17
C ASN A 411 8.38 -14.51 13.46
N GLY A 412 8.04 -13.31 12.97
CA GLY A 412 8.95 -12.42 12.25
C GLY A 412 9.17 -12.74 10.77
N VAL A 413 8.48 -13.75 10.20
CA VAL A 413 8.66 -14.16 8.79
C VAL A 413 7.95 -13.22 7.80
N CYS A 414 6.85 -12.60 8.23
CA CYS A 414 6.03 -11.73 7.40
C CYS A 414 5.87 -10.37 8.07
N ASN A 415 5.73 -9.31 7.26
CA ASN A 415 5.34 -7.98 7.72
C ASN A 415 3.82 -7.77 7.60
N LYS A 416 3.33 -6.62 8.07
CA LYS A 416 1.91 -6.23 8.00
C LYS A 416 1.32 -6.37 6.58
N GLN A 417 2.03 -5.90 5.55
CA GLN A 417 1.53 -5.90 4.18
C GLN A 417 1.40 -7.32 3.63
N ASP A 418 2.38 -8.18 3.90
CA ASP A 418 2.33 -9.61 3.50
C ASP A 418 1.10 -10.31 4.09
N ILE A 419 0.79 -10.03 5.37
CA ILE A 419 -0.35 -10.60 6.07
C ILE A 419 -1.67 -10.09 5.48
N LEU A 420 -1.78 -8.78 5.25
CA LEU A 420 -2.96 -8.17 4.64
C LEU A 420 -3.21 -8.69 3.23
N ASP A 421 -2.18 -8.75 2.38
CA ASP A 421 -2.28 -9.29 1.03
C ASP A 421 -2.75 -10.75 1.03
N GLY A 422 -2.20 -11.57 1.94
CA GLY A 422 -2.63 -12.95 2.14
C GLY A 422 -4.10 -13.05 2.56
N LEU A 423 -4.53 -12.24 3.53
CA LEU A 423 -5.91 -12.22 4.02
C LEU A 423 -6.89 -11.76 2.94
N PHE A 424 -6.60 -10.67 2.24
CA PHE A 424 -7.47 -10.15 1.19
C PHE A 424 -7.54 -11.09 -0.02
N HIS A 425 -6.45 -11.80 -0.33
CA HIS A 425 -6.48 -12.84 -1.35
C HIS A 425 -7.38 -14.01 -0.93
N LEU A 426 -7.23 -14.51 0.30
CA LEU A 426 -8.02 -15.63 0.83
C LEU A 426 -9.50 -15.29 0.98
N LEU A 427 -9.81 -14.06 1.38
CA LEU A 427 -11.14 -13.59 1.76
C LEU A 427 -11.81 -12.70 0.72
N GLY A 428 -11.25 -12.49 -0.47
CA GLY A 428 -11.68 -11.44 -1.40
C GLY A 428 -13.17 -11.44 -1.83
N LYS A 429 -13.90 -12.54 -1.61
CA LYS A 429 -15.35 -12.62 -1.83
C LYS A 429 -16.21 -12.16 -0.65
N HIS A 430 -15.62 -11.97 0.51
CA HIS A 430 -16.29 -11.64 1.77
C HIS A 430 -15.94 -10.23 2.21
N ALA A 431 -16.89 -9.54 2.82
CA ALA A 431 -16.64 -8.26 3.46
C ALA A 431 -15.73 -8.48 4.68
N PHE A 432 -14.54 -7.90 4.64
CA PHE A 432 -13.53 -8.06 5.67
C PHE A 432 -12.66 -6.80 5.72
N TYR A 433 -12.68 -6.12 6.87
CA TYR A 433 -12.02 -4.83 7.07
C TYR A 433 -11.27 -4.88 8.40
N PRO A 434 -9.97 -5.25 8.40
CA PRO A 434 -9.12 -5.16 9.57
C PRO A 434 -9.11 -3.73 10.11
N CYS A 435 -9.38 -3.58 11.40
CA CYS A 435 -9.40 -2.30 12.10
C CYS A 435 -8.42 -2.32 13.27
N TYR A 436 -7.88 -1.16 13.63
CA TYR A 436 -6.98 -0.98 14.78
C TYR A 436 -5.79 -1.97 14.76
N TYR A 437 -5.16 -2.11 13.60
CA TYR A 437 -4.08 -3.08 13.39
C TYR A 437 -2.85 -2.74 14.24
N LYS A 438 -2.32 -3.75 14.94
CA LYS A 438 -1.14 -3.68 15.81
C LYS A 438 -0.12 -4.71 15.37
N THR A 439 1.11 -4.26 15.16
CA THR A 439 2.22 -5.12 14.74
C THR A 439 3.14 -5.41 15.91
N TYR A 440 3.55 -6.66 16.07
CA TYR A 440 4.55 -7.06 17.05
C TYR A 440 5.66 -7.89 16.39
N SER A 441 6.73 -8.19 17.12
CA SER A 441 7.88 -8.92 16.56
C SER A 441 7.56 -10.35 16.11
N LYS A 442 6.56 -11.02 16.70
CA LYS A 442 6.23 -12.43 16.44
C LYS A 442 4.78 -12.69 16.03
N GLN A 443 3.90 -11.73 16.25
CA GLN A 443 2.48 -11.86 15.93
C GLN A 443 1.89 -10.49 15.67
N ASP A 444 0.82 -10.43 14.90
CA ASP A 444 0.06 -9.20 14.67
C ASP A 444 -1.38 -9.38 15.15
N GLU A 445 -2.00 -8.30 15.61
CA GLU A 445 -3.37 -8.31 16.12
C GLU A 445 -4.20 -7.21 15.46
N PHE A 446 -5.45 -7.50 15.15
CA PHE A 446 -6.40 -6.50 14.68
C PHE A 446 -7.82 -6.87 15.08
N LEU A 447 -8.70 -5.88 15.06
CA LEU A 447 -10.12 -6.04 15.35
C LEU A 447 -10.92 -6.10 14.06
N VAL A 448 -12.02 -6.83 14.10
CA VAL A 448 -13.00 -6.89 13.01
C VAL A 448 -14.41 -6.91 13.58
N GLN A 449 -15.36 -6.41 12.79
CA GLN A 449 -16.77 -6.37 13.12
C GLN A 449 -17.59 -6.71 11.87
N ASN A 450 -18.82 -7.21 12.06
CA ASN A 450 -19.81 -7.40 10.99
C ASN A 450 -19.29 -8.19 9.77
N CYS A 451 -18.41 -9.17 10.00
CA CYS A 451 -17.73 -9.97 8.97
C CYS A 451 -17.89 -11.47 9.21
N PHE A 452 -19.05 -11.90 9.70
CA PHE A 452 -19.31 -13.30 10.07
C PHE A 452 -18.94 -14.29 8.96
N GLU A 453 -19.33 -14.03 7.71
CA GLU A 453 -19.02 -14.92 6.58
C GLU A 453 -17.51 -15.09 6.35
N ALA A 454 -16.73 -14.02 6.52
CA ALA A 454 -15.27 -14.08 6.43
C ALA A 454 -14.67 -14.90 7.57
N LEU A 455 -15.12 -14.69 8.81
CA LEU A 455 -14.67 -15.45 9.97
C LEU A 455 -15.07 -16.94 9.88
N LEU A 456 -16.28 -17.23 9.45
CA LEU A 456 -16.76 -18.59 9.18
C LEU A 456 -15.91 -19.27 8.11
N PHE A 457 -15.50 -18.54 7.08
CA PHE A 457 -14.58 -19.06 6.07
C PHE A 457 -13.20 -19.38 6.68
N LEU A 458 -12.64 -18.50 7.50
CA LEU A 458 -11.37 -18.77 8.22
C LEU A 458 -11.49 -20.01 9.13
N VAL A 459 -12.62 -20.20 9.81
CA VAL A 459 -12.90 -21.40 10.61
C VAL A 459 -12.94 -22.65 9.75
N LYS A 460 -13.59 -22.61 8.58
CA LYS A 460 -13.58 -23.71 7.60
C LYS A 460 -12.16 -24.05 7.10
N GLN A 461 -11.28 -23.04 7.00
CA GLN A 461 -9.86 -23.20 6.69
C GLN A 461 -9.00 -23.61 7.91
N LYS A 462 -9.62 -23.98 9.03
CA LYS A 462 -8.94 -24.36 10.28
C LYS A 462 -7.99 -23.27 10.80
N LEU A 463 -8.35 -22.00 10.60
CA LEU A 463 -7.59 -20.82 11.03
C LEU A 463 -6.14 -20.83 10.52
N LYS A 464 -5.95 -21.24 9.25
CA LYS A 464 -4.67 -21.23 8.55
C LYS A 464 -4.66 -20.18 7.45
N LEU A 465 -3.58 -19.41 7.37
CA LEU A 465 -3.36 -18.40 6.34
C LEU A 465 -2.13 -18.77 5.50
N PRO A 466 -2.32 -19.30 4.28
CA PRO A 466 -1.21 -19.54 3.36
C PRO A 466 -0.61 -18.21 2.88
N ILE A 467 0.72 -18.10 2.91
CA ILE A 467 1.47 -16.98 2.34
C ILE A 467 2.39 -17.55 1.24
N PRO A 468 1.94 -17.58 -0.03
CA PRO A 468 2.68 -18.22 -1.11
C PRO A 468 4.08 -17.62 -1.35
N ALA A 469 4.24 -16.30 -1.16
CA ALA A 469 5.50 -15.60 -1.37
C ALA A 469 6.66 -16.17 -0.53
N TYR A 470 6.36 -16.71 0.65
CA TYR A 470 7.36 -17.30 1.56
C TYR A 470 7.18 -18.82 1.74
N ASN A 471 6.32 -19.45 0.94
CA ASN A 471 5.97 -20.87 1.06
C ASN A 471 5.66 -21.30 2.50
N THR A 472 4.94 -20.47 3.24
CA THR A 472 4.61 -20.69 4.66
C THR A 472 3.10 -20.64 4.90
N VAL A 473 2.67 -21.22 6.02
CA VAL A 473 1.27 -21.18 6.46
C VAL A 473 1.24 -20.66 7.89
N LEU A 474 0.69 -19.46 8.03
CA LEU A 474 0.58 -18.79 9.32
C LEU A 474 -0.61 -19.33 10.11
N LYS A 475 -0.47 -19.34 11.44
CA LYS A 475 -1.54 -19.75 12.36
C LYS A 475 -2.33 -18.52 12.81
N LEU A 476 -3.64 -18.56 12.62
CA LEU A 476 -4.56 -17.56 13.14
C LEU A 476 -5.15 -18.02 14.49
N ALA A 477 -5.39 -17.10 15.40
CA ALA A 477 -6.24 -17.29 16.57
C ALA A 477 -7.38 -16.27 16.53
N LEU A 478 -8.56 -16.69 16.99
CA LEU A 478 -9.77 -15.89 16.96
C LEU A 478 -10.36 -15.82 18.37
N ALA A 479 -10.58 -14.61 18.87
CA ALA A 479 -11.30 -14.34 20.11
C ALA A 479 -12.55 -13.51 19.80
N MET A 480 -13.72 -14.08 20.09
CA MET A 480 -15.01 -13.48 19.78
C MET A 480 -15.52 -12.61 20.94
N ASN A 481 -16.22 -11.51 20.66
CA ASN A 481 -16.87 -10.67 21.66
C ASN A 481 -15.88 -10.06 22.67
N VAL A 482 -14.81 -9.44 22.15
CA VAL A 482 -13.75 -8.83 22.97
C VAL A 482 -14.12 -7.42 23.45
N ALA A 483 -15.02 -6.76 22.74
CA ALA A 483 -15.59 -5.46 23.10
C ALA A 483 -16.98 -5.32 22.46
N GLU A 484 -17.92 -4.66 23.14
CA GLU A 484 -19.17 -4.22 22.52
C GLU A 484 -18.89 -2.98 21.68
N ALA A 485 -19.47 -2.88 20.49
CA ALA A 485 -19.21 -1.73 19.63
C ALA A 485 -20.00 -0.50 20.08
N SER A 486 -19.36 0.65 19.97
CA SER A 486 -19.90 1.95 20.32
C SER A 486 -20.10 2.82 19.07
N ASP A 487 -20.87 3.91 19.22
CA ASP A 487 -21.07 4.90 18.15
C ASP A 487 -19.81 5.73 17.85
N THR A 488 -18.82 5.75 18.75
CA THR A 488 -17.55 6.47 18.57
C THR A 488 -16.48 5.61 17.90
N ASP A 489 -16.74 4.31 17.72
CA ASP A 489 -15.83 3.40 17.04
C ASP A 489 -15.80 3.66 15.52
N VAL A 490 -14.70 3.26 14.89
CA VAL A 490 -14.55 3.37 13.44
C VAL A 490 -15.63 2.60 12.69
N GLN A 491 -16.16 3.21 11.64
CA GLN A 491 -17.16 2.60 10.75
C GLN A 491 -16.57 2.44 9.34
N PRO A 492 -15.97 1.28 8.99
CA PRO A 492 -15.29 1.06 7.71
C PRO A 492 -16.14 1.44 6.50
N LEU A 493 -17.41 1.05 6.52
CA LEU A 493 -18.35 1.33 5.45
C LEU A 493 -18.58 2.83 5.24
N ARG A 494 -18.73 3.62 6.32
CA ARG A 494 -18.86 5.09 6.22
C ARG A 494 -17.60 5.75 5.65
N LYS A 495 -16.40 5.22 5.93
CA LYS A 495 -15.15 5.71 5.32
C LYS A 495 -15.15 5.50 3.80
N LEU A 496 -15.57 4.32 3.33
CA LEU A 496 -15.72 4.03 1.90
C LEU A 496 -16.77 4.92 1.24
N GLU A 497 -17.92 5.15 1.91
CA GLU A 497 -18.95 6.06 1.41
C GLU A 497 -18.42 7.50 1.26
N ARG A 498 -17.67 8.01 2.25
CA ARG A 498 -17.00 9.32 2.18
C ARG A 498 -15.98 9.37 1.05
N PHE A 499 -15.19 8.31 0.88
CA PHE A 499 -14.22 8.18 -0.22
C PHE A 499 -14.90 8.29 -1.58
N VAL A 500 -15.98 7.52 -1.81
CA VAL A 500 -16.78 7.58 -3.05
C VAL A 500 -17.37 8.98 -3.26
N ASN A 501 -17.92 9.60 -2.22
CA ASN A 501 -18.50 10.95 -2.31
C ASN A 501 -17.44 11.99 -2.72
N LYS A 502 -16.24 11.92 -2.15
CA LYS A 502 -15.11 12.82 -2.48
C LYS A 502 -14.66 12.69 -3.94
N ARG A 503 -14.75 11.48 -4.49
CA ARG A 503 -14.32 11.11 -5.86
C ARG A 503 -15.39 11.34 -6.94
N PHE A 504 -16.63 11.69 -6.59
CA PHE A 504 -17.68 12.03 -7.55
C PHE A 504 -17.73 13.54 -7.85
N LYS A 505 -17.46 13.94 -9.10
CA LYS A 505 -17.48 15.34 -9.53
C LYS A 505 -18.04 15.48 -10.95
N LEU A 506 -18.97 16.41 -11.15
CA LEU A 506 -19.51 16.78 -12.48
C LEU A 506 -20.00 15.58 -13.31
N GLY A 507 -20.68 14.63 -12.68
CA GLY A 507 -21.18 13.42 -13.35
C GLY A 507 -20.11 12.36 -13.65
N CYS A 508 -18.88 12.54 -13.16
CA CYS A 508 -17.81 11.55 -13.25
C CYS A 508 -17.51 10.97 -11.86
N LEU A 509 -17.53 9.64 -11.74
CA LEU A 509 -17.00 8.93 -10.59
C LEU A 509 -15.58 8.47 -10.91
N ASP A 510 -14.58 9.13 -10.31
CA ASP A 510 -13.17 8.84 -10.57
C ASP A 510 -12.54 7.95 -9.48
N LEU A 511 -12.56 6.65 -9.72
CA LEU A 511 -11.99 5.62 -8.86
C LEU A 511 -10.66 5.10 -9.43
N CYS A 512 -9.86 5.96 -10.07
CA CYS A 512 -8.50 5.57 -10.48
C CYS A 512 -7.55 5.48 -9.27
N SER A 513 -6.62 4.51 -9.32
CA SER A 513 -5.52 4.35 -8.36
C SER A 513 -5.95 4.52 -6.88
N MET A 514 -6.97 3.76 -6.45
CA MET A 514 -7.60 4.02 -5.14
C MET A 514 -6.74 3.63 -3.94
N GLN A 515 -5.83 2.66 -4.11
CA GLN A 515 -5.16 2.03 -2.97
C GLN A 515 -4.36 3.02 -2.12
N ASP A 516 -3.66 3.97 -2.73
CA ASP A 516 -2.80 4.92 -2.01
C ASP A 516 -3.60 5.81 -1.05
N GLU A 517 -4.71 6.40 -1.53
CA GLU A 517 -5.57 7.24 -0.67
C GLU A 517 -6.34 6.38 0.36
N LEU A 518 -6.70 5.14 0.02
CA LEU A 518 -7.31 4.23 1.00
C LEU A 518 -6.33 3.87 2.13
N ASN A 519 -5.03 3.78 1.85
CA ASN A 519 -3.98 3.55 2.84
C ASN A 519 -3.80 4.73 3.82
N GLU A 520 -4.26 5.93 3.47
CA GLU A 520 -4.24 7.09 4.39
C GLU A 520 -5.21 6.90 5.57
N CYS A 521 -6.15 5.95 5.48
CA CYS A 521 -7.05 5.62 6.58
C CYS A 521 -6.31 4.87 7.70
N LYS A 522 -5.75 5.60 8.67
CA LYS A 522 -4.91 5.05 9.75
C LYS A 522 -5.54 3.93 10.60
N VAL A 523 -6.87 3.87 10.66
CA VAL A 523 -7.60 2.97 11.57
C VAL A 523 -8.14 1.72 10.86
N VAL A 524 -8.34 1.77 9.54
CA VAL A 524 -8.93 0.67 8.76
C VAL A 524 -8.04 0.33 7.58
N ASP A 525 -7.67 -0.93 7.45
CA ASP A 525 -6.94 -1.41 6.29
C ASP A 525 -7.94 -1.84 5.20
N PHE A 526 -7.91 -1.13 4.06
CA PHE A 526 -8.73 -1.44 2.89
C PHE A 526 -7.88 -2.07 1.77
N CYS A 527 -8.53 -2.86 0.91
CA CYS A 527 -7.93 -3.39 -0.30
C CYS A 527 -8.78 -3.04 -1.51
N ALA A 528 -8.29 -2.13 -2.36
CA ALA A 528 -8.94 -1.71 -3.60
C ALA A 528 -9.12 -2.88 -4.59
N LYS A 529 -8.23 -3.88 -4.53
CA LYS A 529 -8.27 -5.08 -5.37
C LYS A 529 -9.36 -6.06 -4.95
N SER A 530 -9.90 -5.92 -3.74
CA SER A 530 -10.96 -6.79 -3.21
C SER A 530 -12.26 -6.58 -4.00
N PRO A 531 -12.78 -7.63 -4.67
CA PRO A 531 -14.08 -7.52 -5.35
C PRO A 531 -15.21 -7.10 -4.41
N SER A 532 -15.21 -7.56 -3.16
CA SER A 532 -16.23 -7.18 -2.17
C SER A 532 -16.20 -5.69 -1.83
N THR A 533 -14.99 -5.12 -1.65
CA THR A 533 -14.82 -3.69 -1.35
C THR A 533 -15.25 -2.82 -2.52
N LEU A 534 -14.83 -3.16 -3.74
CA LEU A 534 -15.25 -2.44 -4.95
C LEU A 534 -16.76 -2.56 -5.19
N ALA A 535 -17.34 -3.75 -5.04
CA ALA A 535 -18.78 -3.96 -5.20
C ALA A 535 -19.59 -3.11 -4.22
N TYR A 536 -19.15 -3.02 -2.96
CA TYR A 536 -19.80 -2.16 -1.97
C TYR A 536 -19.74 -0.67 -2.38
N MET A 537 -18.56 -0.17 -2.76
CA MET A 537 -18.39 1.21 -3.22
C MET A 537 -19.28 1.55 -4.42
N LEU A 538 -19.35 0.64 -5.40
CA LEU A 538 -20.18 0.82 -6.60
C LEU A 538 -21.67 0.70 -6.32
N GLU A 539 -22.09 -0.18 -5.41
CA GLU A 539 -23.49 -0.29 -5.00
C GLU A 539 -23.95 0.98 -4.28
N PHE A 540 -23.14 1.53 -3.38
CA PHE A 540 -23.40 2.82 -2.75
C PHE A 540 -23.47 3.95 -3.80
N ALA A 541 -22.48 4.02 -4.69
CA ALA A 541 -22.44 5.00 -5.76
C ALA A 541 -23.66 4.90 -6.69
N ALA A 542 -24.10 3.69 -7.04
CA ALA A 542 -25.25 3.47 -7.90
C ALA A 542 -26.55 3.97 -7.24
N ARG A 543 -26.75 3.67 -5.96
CA ARG A 543 -27.93 4.15 -5.20
C ARG A 543 -27.98 5.67 -5.12
N LYS A 544 -26.83 6.32 -4.96
CA LYS A 544 -26.74 7.77 -4.77
C LYS A 544 -26.64 8.58 -6.06
N TYR A 545 -25.90 8.08 -7.04
CA TYR A 545 -25.50 8.80 -8.25
C TYR A 545 -25.93 8.12 -9.56
N GLY A 546 -26.68 7.01 -9.51
CA GLY A 546 -27.06 6.24 -10.71
C GLY A 546 -27.79 7.04 -11.80
N ASN A 547 -28.50 8.11 -11.41
CA ASN A 547 -29.23 9.00 -12.34
C ASN A 547 -28.42 10.20 -12.85
N SER A 548 -27.18 10.39 -12.39
CA SER A 548 -26.34 11.56 -12.71
C SER A 548 -24.91 11.20 -13.11
N CYS A 549 -24.45 9.98 -12.84
CA CYS A 549 -23.14 9.49 -13.26
C CYS A 549 -23.15 9.14 -14.75
N LEU A 550 -22.36 9.87 -15.53
CA LEU A 550 -22.16 9.70 -16.98
C LEU A 550 -20.86 8.94 -17.29
N VAL A 551 -19.85 9.08 -16.42
CA VAL A 551 -18.50 8.53 -16.61
C VAL A 551 -18.05 7.80 -15.34
N LEU A 552 -17.56 6.57 -15.50
CA LEU A 552 -16.93 5.81 -14.43
C LEU A 552 -15.49 5.46 -14.83
N ARG A 553 -14.52 5.85 -13.99
CA ARG A 553 -13.10 5.51 -14.22
C ARG A 553 -12.59 4.57 -13.15
N LEU A 554 -11.96 3.48 -13.57
CA LEU A 554 -11.43 2.41 -12.73
C LEU A 554 -10.00 2.03 -13.13
N ARG A 555 -9.23 2.98 -13.65
CA ARG A 555 -7.86 2.73 -14.11
C ARG A 555 -6.91 2.38 -12.97
N ASN A 556 -5.91 1.56 -13.27
CA ASN A 556 -4.79 1.29 -12.36
C ASN A 556 -5.23 0.78 -10.98
N ASN A 557 -6.14 -0.19 -10.95
CA ASN A 557 -6.62 -0.82 -9.71
C ASN A 557 -6.29 -2.32 -9.64
N ASP A 558 -5.48 -2.85 -10.57
CA ASP A 558 -5.10 -4.28 -10.63
C ASP A 558 -6.32 -5.23 -10.65
N LEU A 559 -7.41 -4.81 -11.30
CA LEU A 559 -8.63 -5.61 -11.41
C LEU A 559 -8.37 -6.84 -12.29
N ARG A 560 -8.66 -8.03 -11.75
CA ARG A 560 -8.47 -9.32 -12.45
C ARG A 560 -9.75 -9.88 -13.08
N ASN A 561 -10.91 -9.34 -12.71
CA ASN A 561 -12.21 -9.67 -13.29
C ASN A 561 -13.22 -8.54 -13.00
N CYS A 562 -14.36 -8.62 -13.66
CA CYS A 562 -15.45 -7.66 -13.59
C CYS A 562 -16.61 -8.08 -12.66
N ALA A 563 -16.42 -9.07 -11.77
CA ALA A 563 -17.50 -9.55 -10.90
C ALA A 563 -18.04 -8.48 -9.95
N ALA A 564 -17.20 -7.52 -9.54
CA ALA A 564 -17.60 -6.41 -8.68
C ALA A 564 -18.48 -5.35 -9.38
N LEU A 565 -18.66 -5.43 -10.70
CA LEU A 565 -19.35 -4.43 -11.51
C LEU A 565 -20.85 -4.73 -11.73
N GLU A 566 -21.45 -5.61 -10.93
CA GLU A 566 -22.88 -5.96 -11.04
C GLU A 566 -23.81 -4.74 -10.90
N SER A 567 -23.43 -3.75 -10.09
CA SER A 567 -24.19 -2.51 -9.90
C SER A 567 -24.22 -1.59 -11.13
N LEU A 568 -23.47 -1.88 -12.21
CA LEU A 568 -23.54 -1.12 -13.47
C LEU A 568 -24.96 -1.04 -14.04
N SER A 569 -25.79 -2.06 -13.80
CA SER A 569 -27.20 -2.09 -14.20
C SER A 569 -28.07 -0.99 -13.57
N LYS A 570 -27.60 -0.42 -12.46
CA LYS A 570 -28.29 0.66 -11.70
C LYS A 570 -27.77 2.06 -12.05
N PHE A 571 -26.73 2.16 -12.89
CA PHE A 571 -26.25 3.44 -13.40
C PHE A 571 -26.95 3.78 -14.73
N TYR A 572 -28.19 4.26 -14.63
CA TYR A 572 -29.08 4.45 -15.79
C TYR A 572 -28.56 5.42 -16.86
N LYS A 573 -27.70 6.37 -16.49
CA LYS A 573 -27.11 7.36 -17.41
C LYS A 573 -25.63 7.13 -17.72
N LEU A 574 -25.03 6.03 -17.29
CA LEU A 574 -23.61 5.78 -17.53
C LEU A 574 -23.36 5.52 -19.02
N VAL A 575 -22.55 6.38 -19.63
CA VAL A 575 -22.22 6.35 -21.07
C VAL A 575 -20.79 5.85 -21.30
N SER A 576 -19.87 6.22 -20.40
CA SER A 576 -18.43 5.96 -20.56
C SER A 576 -17.86 5.16 -19.39
N LEU A 577 -17.10 4.10 -19.70
CA LEU A 577 -16.40 3.27 -18.72
C LEU A 577 -14.91 3.15 -19.10
N ASP A 578 -14.03 3.45 -18.14
CA ASP A 578 -12.58 3.35 -18.32
C ASP A 578 -11.98 2.27 -17.42
N LEU A 579 -11.49 1.18 -18.02
CA LEU A 579 -10.90 0.01 -17.38
C LEU A 579 -9.40 -0.17 -17.73
N ARG A 580 -8.73 0.84 -18.28
CA ARG A 580 -7.32 0.74 -18.69
C ARG A 580 -6.38 0.43 -17.53
N TYR A 581 -5.21 -0.14 -17.84
CA TYR A 581 -4.16 -0.43 -16.86
C TYR A 581 -4.64 -1.31 -15.69
N ASN A 582 -5.46 -2.31 -15.98
CA ASN A 582 -5.83 -3.35 -15.03
C ASN A 582 -5.18 -4.69 -15.43
N ALA A 583 -5.45 -5.75 -14.68
CA ALA A 583 -4.88 -7.08 -14.88
C ALA A 583 -5.88 -8.04 -15.55
N LEU A 584 -6.75 -7.54 -16.43
CA LEU A 584 -7.71 -8.35 -17.16
C LEU A 584 -6.96 -9.11 -18.26
N SER A 585 -6.84 -10.43 -18.08
CA SER A 585 -5.91 -11.28 -18.85
C SER A 585 -6.55 -12.00 -20.03
N LYS A 586 -7.86 -12.24 -19.96
CA LYS A 586 -8.64 -12.98 -20.96
C LYS A 586 -10.04 -12.40 -21.06
N ILE A 587 -10.72 -12.65 -22.18
CA ILE A 587 -12.06 -12.12 -22.40
C ILE A 587 -13.09 -12.55 -21.35
N SER A 588 -12.94 -13.76 -20.79
CA SER A 588 -13.83 -14.25 -19.73
C SER A 588 -13.72 -13.44 -18.43
N ASP A 589 -12.66 -12.64 -18.25
CA ASP A 589 -12.52 -11.77 -17.08
C ASP A 589 -13.55 -10.62 -17.10
N LEU A 590 -14.16 -10.33 -18.26
CA LEU A 590 -15.32 -9.42 -18.40
C LEU A 590 -16.64 -10.05 -17.92
N GLN A 591 -16.65 -11.34 -17.56
CA GLN A 591 -17.81 -11.97 -16.96
C GLN A 591 -18.18 -11.26 -15.64
N GLY A 592 -19.46 -10.95 -15.47
CA GLY A 592 -19.97 -10.15 -14.35
C GLY A 592 -20.46 -8.76 -14.76
N ILE A 593 -20.11 -8.28 -15.96
CA ILE A 593 -20.73 -7.09 -16.54
C ILE A 593 -22.22 -7.39 -16.82
N PRO A 594 -23.16 -6.66 -16.21
CA PRO A 594 -24.59 -6.82 -16.47
C PRO A 594 -24.96 -6.13 -17.79
N TRP A 595 -26.24 -6.25 -18.17
CA TRP A 595 -26.78 -5.40 -19.24
C TRP A 595 -26.58 -3.91 -18.90
N ASN A 596 -26.12 -3.13 -19.89
CA ASN A 596 -25.67 -1.76 -19.70
C ASN A 596 -25.91 -0.91 -20.97
N ASN A 597 -25.88 0.42 -20.78
CA ASN A 597 -26.07 1.43 -21.82
C ASN A 597 -24.76 2.09 -22.27
N ILE A 598 -23.61 1.49 -21.97
CA ILE A 598 -22.30 2.08 -22.21
C ILE A 598 -22.06 2.14 -23.73
N THR A 599 -21.76 3.34 -24.24
CA THR A 599 -21.44 3.56 -25.65
C THR A 599 -19.95 3.82 -25.88
N GLU A 600 -19.20 4.19 -24.83
CA GLU A 600 -17.76 4.42 -24.88
C GLU A 600 -17.03 3.56 -23.83
N LEU A 601 -16.05 2.77 -24.27
CA LEU A 601 -15.27 1.89 -23.42
C LEU A 601 -13.77 2.04 -23.68
N PHE A 602 -12.98 2.08 -22.62
CA PHE A 602 -11.52 1.99 -22.70
C PHE A 602 -11.03 0.73 -21.98
N LEU A 603 -10.40 -0.17 -22.72
CA LEU A 603 -9.86 -1.46 -22.29
C LEU A 603 -8.37 -1.64 -22.66
N ASP A 604 -7.79 -0.74 -23.44
CA ASP A 604 -6.36 -0.76 -23.79
C ASP A 604 -5.44 -0.83 -22.56
N ASN A 605 -4.23 -1.33 -22.77
CA ASN A 605 -3.26 -1.59 -21.71
C ASN A 605 -3.72 -2.63 -20.65
N ASN A 606 -4.60 -3.55 -21.04
CA ASN A 606 -4.87 -4.79 -20.31
C ASN A 606 -4.24 -5.99 -21.08
N PRO A 607 -3.73 -7.04 -20.39
CA PRO A 607 -3.10 -8.18 -21.08
C PRO A 607 -4.03 -8.91 -22.07
N LEU A 608 -5.36 -8.88 -21.87
CA LEU A 608 -6.32 -9.47 -22.81
C LEU A 608 -6.21 -8.93 -24.23
N CYS A 609 -5.78 -7.67 -24.42
CA CYS A 609 -5.68 -7.04 -25.74
C CYS A 609 -4.67 -7.79 -26.62
N GLY A 610 -3.59 -8.33 -26.02
CA GLY A 610 -2.59 -9.14 -26.72
C GLY A 610 -3.04 -10.56 -27.09
N THR A 611 -4.21 -11.00 -26.61
CA THR A 611 -4.72 -12.37 -26.86
C THR A 611 -5.58 -12.48 -28.12
N MET A 612 -5.93 -11.36 -28.76
CA MET A 612 -6.84 -11.31 -29.90
C MET A 612 -6.09 -11.38 -31.23
N ARG A 613 -6.61 -12.17 -32.19
CA ARG A 613 -5.94 -12.36 -33.49
C ARG A 613 -6.15 -11.20 -34.46
N SER A 614 -7.19 -10.39 -34.23
CA SER A 614 -7.53 -9.23 -35.07
C SER A 614 -8.37 -8.21 -34.29
N SER A 615 -8.38 -6.96 -34.77
CA SER A 615 -9.26 -5.90 -34.24
C SER A 615 -10.74 -6.26 -34.36
N VAL A 616 -11.14 -6.95 -35.44
CA VAL A 616 -12.52 -7.40 -35.66
C VAL A 616 -12.94 -8.44 -34.62
N GLU A 617 -12.08 -9.42 -34.33
CA GLU A 617 -12.35 -10.41 -33.28
C GLU A 617 -12.47 -9.74 -31.90
N TYR A 618 -11.59 -8.78 -31.61
CA TYR A 618 -11.60 -8.01 -30.37
C TYR A 618 -12.93 -7.25 -30.20
N VAL A 619 -13.34 -6.44 -31.18
CA VAL A 619 -14.61 -5.70 -31.15
C VAL A 619 -15.79 -6.66 -31.00
N ARG A 620 -15.84 -7.74 -31.79
CA ARG A 620 -16.93 -8.72 -31.75
C ARG A 620 -17.08 -9.35 -30.36
N LYS A 621 -15.97 -9.72 -29.71
CA LYS A 621 -15.98 -10.31 -28.37
C LYS A 621 -16.36 -9.31 -27.29
N VAL A 622 -15.83 -8.09 -27.34
CA VAL A 622 -16.18 -7.03 -26.38
C VAL A 622 -17.67 -6.66 -26.47
N ARG A 623 -18.23 -6.58 -27.69
CA ARG A 623 -19.67 -6.33 -27.93
C ARG A 623 -20.60 -7.37 -27.31
N GLN A 624 -20.12 -8.56 -26.96
CA GLN A 624 -20.94 -9.55 -26.23
C GLN A 624 -21.31 -9.08 -24.82
N TYR A 625 -20.48 -8.21 -24.23
CA TYR A 625 -20.69 -7.63 -22.89
C TYR A 625 -21.21 -6.18 -22.96
N PHE A 626 -20.88 -5.46 -24.03
CA PHE A 626 -21.27 -4.06 -24.25
C PHE A 626 -22.05 -3.92 -25.56
N GLY A 627 -23.34 -4.29 -25.53
CA GLY A 627 -24.18 -4.36 -26.74
C GLY A 627 -24.39 -3.01 -27.43
N MET A 628 -24.43 -1.91 -26.67
CA MET A 628 -24.66 -0.55 -27.17
C MET A 628 -23.37 0.20 -27.58
N LEU A 629 -22.22 -0.49 -27.59
CA LEU A 629 -20.92 0.13 -27.80
C LEU A 629 -20.80 0.84 -29.17
N GLN A 630 -20.33 2.08 -29.16
CA GLN A 630 -20.09 2.92 -30.34
C GLN A 630 -18.62 3.31 -30.48
N GLN A 631 -17.89 3.42 -29.37
CA GLN A 631 -16.46 3.72 -29.34
C GLN A 631 -15.71 2.74 -28.44
N LEU A 632 -14.58 2.23 -28.92
CA LEU A 632 -13.69 1.34 -28.17
C LEU A 632 -12.26 1.86 -28.27
N ASP A 633 -11.60 2.07 -27.14
CA ASP A 633 -10.21 2.52 -27.04
C ASP A 633 -9.96 3.83 -27.83
N GLY A 634 -10.94 4.75 -27.76
CA GLY A 634 -10.92 6.03 -28.48
C GLY A 634 -11.20 5.96 -29.99
N ARG A 635 -11.57 4.78 -30.52
CA ARG A 635 -11.89 4.59 -31.94
C ARG A 635 -13.39 4.35 -32.17
N THR A 636 -13.97 5.09 -33.12
CA THR A 636 -15.36 4.89 -33.56
C THR A 636 -15.55 3.54 -34.25
N LEU A 637 -16.62 2.84 -33.90
CA LEU A 637 -16.98 1.54 -34.45
C LEU A 637 -17.98 1.67 -35.61
N LEU A 638 -17.67 1.03 -36.73
CA LEU A 638 -18.52 0.82 -37.89
C LEU A 638 -18.89 -0.68 -37.93
N GLY A 639 -19.98 -1.04 -37.25
CA GLY A 639 -20.33 -2.45 -36.99
C GLY A 639 -19.30 -3.14 -36.09
N ASN A 640 -18.61 -4.15 -36.65
CA ASN A 640 -17.52 -4.87 -35.97
C ASN A 640 -16.12 -4.33 -36.32
N PHE A 641 -16.05 -3.25 -37.10
CA PHE A 641 -14.80 -2.64 -37.53
C PHE A 641 -14.54 -1.35 -36.79
N THR A 642 -13.27 -1.06 -36.53
CA THR A 642 -12.80 0.27 -36.11
C THR A 642 -12.60 1.14 -37.35
N TYR A 643 -13.17 2.33 -37.40
CA TYR A 643 -12.88 3.30 -38.46
C TYR A 643 -11.43 3.81 -38.34
N CYS A 644 -10.61 3.64 -39.38
CA CYS A 644 -9.23 4.14 -39.45
C CYS A 644 -9.04 4.87 -40.79
N GLN A 645 -8.54 6.10 -40.78
CA GLN A 645 -8.30 6.88 -41.99
C GLN A 645 -7.06 6.40 -42.79
N ASN A 646 -6.09 5.80 -42.10
CA ASN A 646 -4.89 5.18 -42.65
C ASN A 646 -4.75 3.76 -42.08
N PHE A 647 -4.26 2.82 -42.87
CA PHE A 647 -3.97 1.46 -42.41
C PHE A 647 -2.47 1.12 -42.54
N LEU A 648 -1.81 0.83 -41.42
CA LEU A 648 -0.46 0.28 -41.41
C LEU A 648 -0.52 -1.12 -40.80
N CYS A 649 -0.02 -2.13 -41.52
CA CYS A 649 -0.03 -3.50 -41.02
C CYS A 649 0.86 -3.70 -39.77
N THR A 650 1.87 -2.86 -39.58
CA THR A 650 2.74 -2.81 -38.38
C THR A 650 3.17 -1.38 -38.05
N PRO A 651 3.46 -1.05 -36.77
CA PRO A 651 3.95 0.29 -36.38
C PRO A 651 5.28 0.69 -37.06
N GLU A 652 6.16 -0.27 -37.32
CA GLU A 652 7.47 -0.05 -37.94
C GLU A 652 7.35 0.48 -39.38
N ALA A 653 6.24 0.18 -40.05
CA ALA A 653 5.97 0.64 -41.41
C ALA A 653 5.80 2.17 -41.51
N TYR A 654 5.44 2.85 -40.41
CA TYR A 654 5.13 4.28 -40.39
C TYR A 654 6.27 5.13 -40.97
N LYS A 655 7.46 5.01 -40.37
CA LYS A 655 8.63 5.83 -40.76
C LYS A 655 9.05 5.58 -42.20
N PHE A 656 8.99 4.32 -42.65
CA PHE A 656 9.34 3.95 -44.03
C PHE A 656 8.34 4.55 -45.02
N ALA A 657 7.04 4.34 -44.79
CA ALA A 657 6.00 4.81 -45.68
C ALA A 657 5.94 6.34 -45.73
N GLU A 658 6.04 7.01 -44.59
CA GLU A 658 6.11 8.47 -44.51
C GLU A 658 7.31 9.02 -45.30
N SER A 659 8.51 8.47 -45.06
CA SER A 659 9.73 8.91 -45.75
C SER A 659 9.66 8.67 -47.25
N PHE A 660 9.22 7.48 -47.68
CA PHE A 660 9.10 7.12 -49.08
C PHE A 660 8.08 8.00 -49.80
N VAL A 661 6.86 8.13 -49.25
CA VAL A 661 5.78 8.92 -49.86
C VAL A 661 6.18 10.38 -49.96
N LYS A 662 6.73 10.95 -48.89
CA LYS A 662 7.23 12.34 -48.89
C LYS A 662 8.32 12.55 -49.93
N HIS A 663 9.32 11.67 -49.98
CA HIS A 663 10.42 11.78 -50.93
C HIS A 663 9.96 11.64 -52.38
N TYR A 664 9.12 10.64 -52.66
CA TYR A 664 8.63 10.35 -54.00
C TYR A 664 7.84 11.55 -54.57
N PHE A 665 6.84 12.05 -53.86
CA PHE A 665 6.02 13.16 -54.37
C PHE A 665 6.76 14.50 -54.36
N ALA A 666 7.70 14.72 -53.43
CA ALA A 666 8.56 15.90 -53.47
C ALA A 666 9.45 15.91 -54.72
N LEU A 667 10.04 14.77 -55.09
CA LEU A 667 10.76 14.65 -56.37
C LEU A 667 9.82 14.89 -57.54
N PHE A 668 8.62 14.32 -57.50
CA PHE A 668 7.61 14.47 -58.54
C PHE A 668 7.24 15.94 -58.78
N ASP A 669 7.01 16.75 -57.76
CA ASP A 669 6.62 18.16 -57.95
C ASP A 669 7.81 19.11 -58.18
N SER A 670 9.03 18.63 -57.96
CA SER A 670 10.24 19.44 -58.13
C SER A 670 10.76 19.48 -59.57
N PHE A 671 11.71 20.39 -59.82
CA PHE A 671 12.52 20.39 -61.04
C PHE A 671 13.42 19.14 -61.18
N GLN A 672 13.55 18.33 -60.13
CA GLN A 672 14.31 17.08 -60.09
C GLN A 672 13.46 15.85 -60.42
N ARG A 673 12.27 16.02 -61.04
CA ARG A 673 11.37 14.91 -61.40
C ARG A 673 12.05 13.77 -62.17
N GLY A 674 13.10 14.05 -62.95
CA GLY A 674 13.91 13.03 -63.64
C GLY A 674 14.59 12.03 -62.70
N ASP A 675 14.95 12.46 -61.49
CA ASP A 675 15.63 11.61 -60.48
C ASP A 675 14.72 10.48 -59.98
N LEU A 676 13.40 10.56 -60.22
CA LEU A 676 12.46 9.46 -59.92
C LEU A 676 12.88 8.15 -60.59
N GLN A 677 13.53 8.19 -61.75
CA GLN A 677 13.99 6.98 -62.44
C GLN A 677 14.90 6.11 -61.56
N GLU A 678 15.66 6.72 -60.63
CA GLU A 678 16.59 6.01 -59.76
C GLU A 678 15.87 5.18 -58.69
N LEU A 679 14.61 5.52 -58.37
CA LEU A 679 13.78 4.76 -57.45
C LEU A 679 13.22 3.47 -58.08
N TYR A 680 13.25 3.33 -59.41
CA TYR A 680 12.72 2.17 -60.11
C TYR A 680 13.79 1.14 -60.41
N HIS A 681 13.42 -0.13 -60.30
CA HIS A 681 14.27 -1.23 -60.76
C HIS A 681 14.39 -1.21 -62.31
N PRO A 682 15.51 -1.65 -62.91
CA PRO A 682 15.66 -1.69 -64.38
C PRO A 682 14.62 -2.55 -65.13
N LYS A 683 13.93 -3.44 -64.42
CA LYS A 683 12.81 -4.26 -64.92
C LYS A 683 11.45 -3.84 -64.35
N ALA A 684 11.35 -2.68 -63.73
CA ALA A 684 10.12 -2.20 -63.14
C ALA A 684 9.01 -2.05 -64.18
N GLN A 685 7.77 -2.18 -63.74
CA GLN A 685 6.59 -2.08 -64.59
C GLN A 685 5.70 -0.94 -64.10
N PHE A 686 5.33 -0.06 -65.02
CA PHE A 686 4.38 1.02 -64.77
C PHE A 686 3.16 0.88 -65.67
N SER A 687 1.98 1.07 -65.10
CA SER A 687 0.74 1.20 -65.85
C SER A 687 -0.17 2.23 -65.21
N MET A 688 -1.01 2.87 -66.02
CA MET A 688 -2.00 3.82 -65.53
C MET A 688 -3.40 3.49 -66.01
N THR A 689 -4.40 3.91 -65.24
CA THR A 689 -5.82 3.87 -65.60
C THR A 689 -6.43 5.24 -65.37
N CYS A 690 -7.31 5.66 -66.29
CA CYS A 690 -8.00 6.94 -66.19
C CYS A 690 -9.51 6.75 -66.21
N ASP A 691 -10.22 7.51 -65.38
CA ASP A 691 -11.69 7.64 -65.37
C ASP A 691 -12.07 9.13 -65.29
N PHE A 692 -12.01 9.81 -66.43
CA PHE A 692 -12.35 11.23 -66.54
C PHE A 692 -13.74 11.40 -67.14
N ASP A 693 -14.48 12.36 -66.61
CA ASP A 693 -15.78 12.77 -67.15
C ASP A 693 -15.57 13.66 -68.39
N ILE A 694 -15.58 13.05 -69.58
CA ILE A 694 -15.33 13.71 -70.86
C ILE A 694 -16.67 14.05 -71.51
N GLU A 695 -17.27 15.19 -71.18
CA GLU A 695 -18.46 15.70 -71.86
C GLU A 695 -18.09 16.24 -73.26
N ARG A 696 -18.56 15.56 -74.31
CA ARG A 696 -18.37 16.01 -75.71
C ARG A 696 -19.40 17.08 -76.08
N SER A 697 -19.27 18.29 -75.55
CA SER A 697 -19.98 19.44 -76.09
C SER A 697 -19.21 19.99 -77.29
N GLY A 698 -19.89 20.28 -78.41
CA GLY A 698 -19.28 20.63 -79.70
C GLY A 698 -18.63 22.02 -79.79
N GLN A 699 -18.02 22.51 -78.70
CA GLN A 699 -17.24 23.76 -78.65
C GLN A 699 -15.77 23.43 -78.39
N GLN A 700 -14.86 24.36 -78.75
CA GLN A 700 -13.40 24.18 -78.67
C GLN A 700 -12.95 23.54 -77.36
N LEU A 701 -12.08 22.52 -77.46
CA LEU A 701 -11.48 21.84 -76.32
C LEU A 701 -10.74 22.86 -75.44
N ASP A 702 -11.09 22.93 -74.16
CA ASP A 702 -10.29 23.57 -73.13
C ASP A 702 -8.98 22.77 -72.96
N ALA A 703 -7.86 23.44 -72.69
CA ALA A 703 -6.53 22.82 -72.56
C ALA A 703 -6.52 21.69 -71.52
N GLN A 704 -7.35 21.80 -70.48
CA GLN A 704 -7.56 20.74 -69.48
C GLN A 704 -8.21 19.49 -70.07
N LEU A 705 -9.21 19.64 -70.94
CA LEU A 705 -9.91 18.52 -71.58
C LEU A 705 -8.98 17.79 -72.57
N ASP A 706 -8.17 18.52 -73.31
CA ASP A 706 -7.13 17.93 -74.19
C ASP A 706 -6.11 17.09 -73.39
N ARG A 707 -5.70 17.56 -72.21
CA ARG A 707 -4.79 16.80 -71.32
C ARG A 707 -5.45 15.54 -70.78
N GLN A 708 -6.69 15.62 -70.30
CA GLN A 708 -7.44 14.45 -69.82
C GLN A 708 -7.63 13.40 -70.93
N VAL A 709 -7.91 13.84 -72.16
CA VAL A 709 -7.96 12.96 -73.34
C VAL A 709 -6.60 12.31 -73.61
N SER A 710 -5.49 13.06 -73.49
CA SER A 710 -4.12 12.52 -73.65
C SER A 710 -3.78 11.43 -72.63
N TYR A 711 -4.13 11.64 -71.35
CA TYR A 711 -3.98 10.60 -70.33
C TYR A 711 -4.83 9.38 -70.62
N ALA A 712 -6.10 9.58 -71.02
CA ALA A 712 -7.02 8.50 -71.36
C ALA A 712 -6.50 7.63 -72.52
N GLN A 713 -5.75 8.20 -73.48
CA GLN A 713 -5.09 7.42 -74.54
C GLN A 713 -4.06 6.41 -74.01
N HIS A 714 -3.49 6.65 -72.83
CA HIS A 714 -2.53 5.78 -72.16
C HIS A 714 -3.16 4.86 -71.11
N SER A 715 -4.47 5.01 -70.86
CA SER A 715 -5.22 4.18 -69.91
C SER A 715 -5.21 2.70 -70.29
N ARG A 716 -4.80 1.85 -69.35
CA ARG A 716 -4.73 0.39 -69.48
C ARG A 716 -5.86 -0.28 -68.68
N ASN A 717 -7.09 -0.15 -69.17
CA ASN A 717 -8.26 -0.83 -68.58
C ASN A 717 -8.53 -2.19 -69.27
N LEU A 718 -8.13 -3.29 -68.63
CA LEU A 718 -8.29 -4.64 -69.19
C LEU A 718 -9.76 -5.01 -69.49
N LEU A 719 -10.72 -4.41 -68.78
CA LEU A 719 -12.15 -4.63 -69.03
C LEU A 719 -12.62 -4.02 -70.37
N GLN A 720 -11.91 -3.02 -70.89
CA GLN A 720 -12.19 -2.37 -72.18
C GLN A 720 -11.46 -3.03 -73.36
N PHE A 721 -10.43 -3.85 -73.10
CA PHE A 721 -9.61 -4.52 -74.11
C PHE A 721 -9.94 -6.02 -74.31
N LYS A 722 -11.17 -6.44 -73.99
CA LYS A 722 -11.59 -7.85 -74.02
C LYS A 722 -11.28 -8.57 -75.34
N ASP A 723 -11.31 -7.86 -76.47
CA ASP A 723 -11.09 -8.42 -77.81
C ASP A 723 -9.69 -8.14 -78.38
N SER A 724 -8.79 -7.48 -77.64
CA SER A 724 -7.44 -7.13 -78.12
C SER A 724 -6.43 -6.94 -76.96
N LEU A 725 -5.94 -8.06 -76.42
CA LEU A 725 -4.94 -8.08 -75.35
C LEU A 725 -3.61 -7.42 -75.77
N ASP A 726 -3.23 -7.49 -77.04
CA ASP A 726 -2.00 -6.85 -77.55
C ASP A 726 -2.01 -5.33 -77.34
N ARG A 727 -3.18 -4.69 -77.50
CA ARG A 727 -3.35 -3.27 -77.19
C ARG A 727 -3.10 -3.00 -75.71
N ALA A 728 -3.64 -3.83 -74.81
CA ALA A 728 -3.38 -3.69 -73.38
C ALA A 728 -1.91 -3.93 -73.00
N VAL A 729 -1.20 -4.83 -73.70
CA VAL A 729 0.25 -5.07 -73.49
C VAL A 729 1.06 -3.85 -73.91
N SER A 730 0.75 -3.24 -75.06
CA SER A 730 1.44 -2.01 -75.54
C SER A 730 1.31 -0.79 -74.61
N LYS A 731 0.33 -0.80 -73.68
CA LYS A 731 0.13 0.26 -72.67
C LYS A 731 0.89 0.02 -71.37
N LEU A 732 1.60 -1.11 -71.23
CA LEU A 732 2.49 -1.38 -70.10
C LEU A 732 3.88 -0.82 -70.39
N ILE A 733 4.39 0.03 -69.51
CA ILE A 733 5.72 0.62 -69.63
C ILE A 733 6.68 -0.19 -68.76
N VAL A 734 7.79 -0.65 -69.34
CA VAL A 734 8.75 -1.51 -68.65
C VAL A 734 10.14 -0.89 -68.68
N GLY A 735 10.79 -0.81 -67.53
CA GLY A 735 12.15 -0.32 -67.36
C GLY A 735 12.22 1.12 -66.86
N ASN A 736 13.14 1.36 -65.93
CA ASN A 736 13.28 2.61 -65.18
C ASN A 736 13.45 3.86 -66.06
N GLU A 737 14.26 3.81 -67.12
CA GLU A 737 14.46 4.95 -68.03
C GLU A 737 13.18 5.33 -68.77
N ARG A 738 12.43 4.34 -69.28
CA ARG A 738 11.16 4.58 -69.98
C ARG A 738 10.08 5.06 -69.03
N ILE A 739 10.05 4.53 -67.81
CA ILE A 739 9.17 5.01 -66.75
C ILE A 739 9.51 6.46 -66.43
N GLY A 740 10.79 6.77 -66.19
CA GLY A 740 11.29 8.13 -65.95
C GLY A 740 10.85 9.11 -67.03
N TYR A 741 11.07 8.76 -68.30
CA TYR A 741 10.61 9.57 -69.45
C TYR A 741 9.11 9.86 -69.40
N VAL A 742 8.30 8.82 -69.14
CA VAL A 742 6.84 8.97 -69.03
C VAL A 742 6.47 9.88 -67.86
N LEU A 743 7.04 9.68 -66.67
CA LEU A 743 6.75 10.53 -65.51
C LEU A 743 7.17 11.99 -65.74
N THR A 744 8.30 12.23 -66.41
CA THR A 744 8.72 13.60 -66.77
C THR A 744 7.86 14.25 -67.84
N SER A 745 7.11 13.47 -68.62
CA SER A 745 6.18 14.00 -69.64
C SER A 745 4.85 14.48 -69.07
N PHE A 746 4.54 14.17 -67.80
CA PHE A 746 3.39 14.76 -67.13
C PHE A 746 3.60 16.28 -66.97
N PRO A 747 2.54 17.09 -67.05
CA PRO A 747 2.59 18.52 -66.74
C PRO A 747 3.06 18.74 -65.29
N LYS A 748 3.44 19.98 -64.98
CA LYS A 748 3.78 20.34 -63.61
C LYS A 748 2.54 20.13 -62.72
N THR A 749 2.75 19.42 -61.62
CA THR A 749 1.71 19.06 -60.64
C THR A 749 2.05 19.68 -59.29
N GLU A 750 1.02 19.86 -58.47
CA GLU A 750 1.16 20.09 -57.03
C GLU A 750 0.23 19.12 -56.29
N PHE A 751 0.81 18.19 -55.54
CA PHE A 751 0.07 17.25 -54.70
C PHE A 751 -0.32 17.89 -53.37
N ASP A 752 -1.57 17.67 -52.95
CA ASP A 752 -2.02 18.07 -51.63
C ASP A 752 -1.69 16.96 -50.61
N PHE A 753 -0.53 17.06 -49.96
CA PHE A 753 -0.10 16.10 -48.93
C PHE A 753 -1.08 15.98 -47.76
N CYS A 754 -1.85 17.04 -47.45
CA CYS A 754 -2.86 16.99 -46.38
C CYS A 754 -4.06 16.12 -46.76
N SER A 755 -4.29 15.89 -48.06
CA SER A 755 -5.33 14.98 -48.55
C SER A 755 -4.94 13.50 -48.50
N PHE A 756 -3.66 13.17 -48.22
CA PHE A 756 -3.19 11.81 -48.40
C PHE A 756 -3.81 10.84 -47.39
N ARG A 757 -4.34 9.73 -47.91
CA ARG A 757 -4.68 8.53 -47.14
C ARG A 757 -3.77 7.40 -47.56
N ILE A 758 -3.07 6.81 -46.60
CA ILE A 758 -1.96 5.89 -46.85
C ILE A 758 -2.29 4.53 -46.24
N ASP A 759 -2.25 3.51 -47.10
CA ASP A 759 -2.39 2.12 -46.69
C ASP A 759 -1.10 1.35 -47.01
N VAL A 760 -0.58 0.64 -46.01
CA VAL A 760 0.58 -0.26 -46.12
C VAL A 760 0.13 -1.68 -45.77
N PRO A 761 -0.50 -2.40 -46.71
CA PRO A 761 -1.03 -3.74 -46.47
C PRO A 761 0.06 -4.82 -46.33
N VAL A 762 1.28 -4.56 -46.82
CA VAL A 762 2.40 -5.50 -46.75
C VAL A 762 3.67 -4.75 -46.37
N PHE A 763 4.30 -5.16 -45.26
CA PHE A 763 5.60 -4.67 -44.83
C PHE A 763 6.42 -5.84 -44.26
N THR A 764 7.29 -6.43 -45.10
CA THR A 764 8.22 -7.50 -44.72
C THR A 764 9.61 -7.20 -45.30
N PRO A 765 10.68 -7.85 -44.82
CA PRO A 765 12.03 -7.66 -45.36
C PRO A 765 12.16 -7.92 -46.87
N GLU A 766 11.28 -8.74 -47.44
CA GLU A 766 11.33 -9.13 -48.85
C GLU A 766 10.49 -8.24 -49.77
N ARG A 767 9.55 -7.47 -49.22
CA ARG A 767 8.61 -6.66 -50.00
C ARG A 767 7.83 -5.66 -49.17
N VAL A 768 7.51 -4.52 -49.78
CA VAL A 768 6.61 -3.51 -49.24
C VAL A 768 5.56 -3.15 -50.27
N MET A 769 4.30 -3.02 -49.85
CA MET A 769 3.22 -2.51 -50.69
C MET A 769 2.66 -1.24 -50.05
N ILE A 770 2.62 -0.15 -50.81
CA ILE A 770 2.10 1.14 -50.36
C ILE A 770 1.03 1.60 -51.34
N THR A 771 -0.15 1.94 -50.84
CA THR A 771 -1.22 2.60 -51.60
C THR A 771 -1.46 3.98 -51.02
N VAL A 772 -1.47 5.00 -51.89
CA VAL A 772 -1.78 6.38 -51.51
C VAL A 772 -2.98 6.85 -52.32
N HIS A 773 -3.96 7.38 -51.62
CA HIS A 773 -5.09 8.13 -52.20
C HIS A 773 -4.89 9.61 -51.90
N GLY A 774 -5.20 10.48 -52.84
CA GLY A 774 -5.15 11.92 -52.61
C GLY A 774 -5.67 12.72 -53.79
N ARG A 775 -5.45 14.03 -53.73
CA ARG A 775 -5.72 14.96 -54.82
C ARG A 775 -4.48 15.74 -55.23
N MET A 776 -4.45 16.16 -56.49
CA MET A 776 -3.44 17.05 -57.04
C MET A 776 -4.10 18.09 -57.94
N HIS A 777 -3.41 19.18 -58.22
CA HIS A 777 -3.75 20.07 -59.32
C HIS A 777 -2.56 20.25 -60.26
N GLU A 778 -2.84 20.68 -61.49
CA GLU A 778 -1.83 20.99 -62.48
C GLU A 778 -1.62 22.51 -62.50
N ASP A 779 -0.38 22.96 -62.63
CA ASP A 779 -0.04 24.39 -62.59
C ASP A 779 -0.19 25.00 -63.99
N GLU A 780 -1.42 25.38 -64.34
CA GLU A 780 -1.75 26.32 -65.42
C GLU A 780 -3.10 27.00 -65.14
N VAL A 781 -3.10 28.33 -65.25
CA VAL A 781 -4.21 29.23 -64.90
C VAL A 781 -5.48 28.86 -65.68
N SER A 782 -6.52 28.39 -64.99
CA SER A 782 -7.87 28.49 -65.55
C SER A 782 -8.18 29.97 -65.75
N ALA A 783 -8.76 30.35 -66.90
CA ALA A 783 -9.09 31.75 -67.23
C ALA A 783 -10.03 32.44 -66.21
N LEU A 784 -10.50 31.70 -65.18
CA LEU A 784 -11.46 32.09 -64.17
C LEU A 784 -10.94 31.98 -62.71
N GLY A 785 -9.67 31.62 -62.49
CA GLY A 785 -9.09 31.52 -61.14
C GLY A 785 -9.63 30.36 -60.29
N GLN A 786 -10.30 29.37 -60.89
CA GLN A 786 -10.71 28.14 -60.22
C GLN A 786 -9.63 27.06 -60.35
N VAL A 787 -9.19 26.49 -59.22
CA VAL A 787 -8.29 25.32 -59.19
C VAL A 787 -9.13 24.06 -59.39
N SER A 788 -8.90 23.33 -60.49
CA SER A 788 -9.52 22.04 -60.73
C SER A 788 -8.64 20.93 -60.15
N TYR A 789 -9.19 20.13 -59.23
CA TYR A 789 -8.48 19.02 -58.60
C TYR A 789 -8.72 17.71 -59.36
N ILE A 790 -7.64 16.94 -59.55
CA ILE A 790 -7.67 15.58 -60.06
C ILE A 790 -7.43 14.62 -58.89
N GLY A 791 -8.28 13.60 -58.80
CA GLY A 791 -8.15 12.54 -57.81
C GLY A 791 -7.19 11.49 -58.31
N PHE A 792 -6.38 10.93 -57.41
CA PHE A 792 -5.51 9.83 -57.76
C PHE A 792 -5.49 8.74 -56.70
N THR A 793 -5.21 7.52 -57.16
CA THR A 793 -4.82 6.39 -56.32
C THR A 793 -3.55 5.80 -56.91
N ARG A 794 -2.49 5.71 -56.13
CA ARG A 794 -1.21 5.18 -56.58
C ARG A 794 -0.74 4.04 -55.69
N THR A 795 -0.29 2.95 -56.31
CA THR A 795 0.12 1.74 -55.60
C THR A 795 1.51 1.32 -56.06
N TRP A 796 2.44 1.21 -55.11
CA TRP A 796 3.78 0.70 -55.33
C TRP A 796 3.96 -0.67 -54.71
N TYR A 797 4.69 -1.52 -55.42
CA TYR A 797 5.28 -2.75 -54.90
C TYR A 797 6.80 -2.61 -54.94
N LEU A 798 7.40 -2.54 -53.75
CA LEU A 798 8.84 -2.37 -53.56
C LEU A 798 9.48 -3.69 -53.14
N GLN A 799 10.70 -3.93 -53.60
CA GLN A 799 11.50 -5.09 -53.22
C GLN A 799 12.94 -4.65 -52.89
N PRO A 800 13.64 -5.38 -52.01
CA PRO A 800 15.04 -5.12 -51.75
C PRO A 800 15.87 -5.44 -53.00
N CYS A 801 16.74 -4.51 -53.41
CA CYS A 801 17.62 -4.68 -54.58
C CYS A 801 19.10 -4.86 -54.19
N GLY A 802 19.44 -4.66 -52.92
CA GLY A 802 20.79 -4.83 -52.40
C GLY A 802 21.00 -4.04 -51.12
N MET A 803 22.26 -3.95 -50.70
CA MET A 803 22.67 -3.01 -49.67
C MET A 803 22.87 -1.63 -50.30
N GLY A 804 22.65 -0.58 -49.52
CA GLY A 804 22.88 0.80 -49.94
C GLY A 804 24.33 1.05 -50.31
N THR A 805 24.58 2.19 -50.94
CA THR A 805 25.93 2.57 -51.35
C THR A 805 26.50 3.63 -50.39
N ASN A 806 27.83 3.74 -50.35
CA ASN A 806 28.55 4.76 -49.58
C ASN A 806 28.21 4.72 -48.07
N LEU A 807 27.70 5.83 -47.54
CA LEU A 807 27.39 6.05 -46.12
C LEU A 807 26.23 5.17 -45.61
N PHE A 808 25.53 4.47 -46.50
CA PHE A 808 24.38 3.61 -46.18
C PHE A 808 24.62 2.14 -46.52
N HIS A 809 25.87 1.68 -46.51
CA HIS A 809 26.23 0.30 -46.89
C HIS A 809 25.62 -0.80 -45.99
N ASP A 810 25.14 -0.44 -44.80
CA ASP A 810 24.41 -1.35 -43.90
C ASP A 810 22.87 -1.24 -44.04
N ALA A 811 22.37 -0.31 -44.84
CA ALA A 811 20.94 -0.17 -45.11
C ALA A 811 20.52 -1.05 -46.29
N ILE A 812 19.31 -1.62 -46.25
CA ILE A 812 18.73 -2.32 -47.40
C ILE A 812 18.12 -1.29 -48.34
N GLU A 813 18.56 -1.27 -49.59
CA GLU A 813 17.98 -0.43 -50.63
C GLU A 813 16.73 -1.12 -51.21
N TYR A 814 15.61 -0.38 -51.25
CA TYR A 814 14.38 -0.81 -51.90
C TYR A 814 14.20 -0.07 -53.20
N LYS A 815 13.82 -0.80 -54.25
CA LYS A 815 13.39 -0.22 -55.53
C LYS A 815 11.95 -0.59 -55.86
N ILE A 816 11.30 0.27 -56.62
CA ILE A 816 9.95 0.06 -57.12
C ILE A 816 10.01 -0.97 -58.25
N HIS A 817 9.28 -2.07 -58.10
CA HIS A 817 9.15 -3.12 -59.11
C HIS A 817 7.83 -3.02 -59.88
N ASN A 818 6.75 -2.63 -59.22
CA ASN A 818 5.48 -2.33 -59.86
C ASN A 818 4.93 -1.01 -59.36
N ASP A 819 4.39 -0.21 -60.28
CA ASP A 819 3.73 1.07 -60.00
C ASP A 819 2.45 1.16 -60.82
N MET A 820 1.33 1.35 -60.11
CA MET A 820 0.02 1.51 -60.71
C MET A 820 -0.54 2.87 -60.31
N LEU A 821 -0.85 3.70 -61.31
CA LEU A 821 -1.45 5.02 -61.11
C LEU A 821 -2.87 5.03 -61.68
N HIS A 822 -3.85 5.27 -60.83
CA HIS A 822 -5.21 5.56 -61.23
C HIS A 822 -5.49 7.05 -61.07
N MET A 823 -6.02 7.70 -62.12
CA MET A 823 -6.43 9.11 -62.10
C MET A 823 -7.91 9.22 -62.46
N TYR A 824 -8.64 10.12 -61.80
CA TYR A 824 -10.07 10.29 -62.01
C TYR A 824 -10.54 11.73 -61.77
N SER A 825 -11.69 12.09 -62.34
CA SER A 825 -12.34 13.38 -62.06
C SER A 825 -12.88 13.41 -60.63
N MET A 826 -12.55 14.44 -59.85
CA MET A 826 -13.07 14.60 -58.49
C MET A 826 -14.53 15.08 -58.52
N THR A 827 -15.41 14.35 -57.82
CA THR A 827 -16.76 14.85 -57.52
C THR A 827 -16.71 15.86 -56.37
N GLN A 828 -17.73 16.71 -56.24
CA GLN A 828 -17.83 17.68 -55.15
C GLN A 828 -17.82 16.98 -53.77
N GLU A 829 -18.58 15.89 -53.61
CA GLU A 829 -18.57 15.05 -52.41
C GLU A 829 -17.21 14.39 -52.15
N GLY A 830 -16.53 13.95 -53.21
CA GLY A 830 -15.19 13.38 -53.12
C GLY A 830 -14.16 14.41 -52.66
N ASN A 831 -14.28 15.66 -53.11
CA ASN A 831 -13.38 16.75 -52.72
C ASN A 831 -13.59 17.15 -51.24
N ASP A 832 -14.83 17.16 -50.77
CA ASP A 832 -15.17 17.44 -49.37
C ASP A 832 -14.66 16.35 -48.42
N ALA A 833 -14.63 15.07 -48.87
CA ALA A 833 -14.10 13.96 -48.08
C ALA A 833 -12.59 14.06 -47.79
N PHE A 834 -11.83 14.83 -48.58
CA PHE A 834 -10.40 15.09 -48.35
C PHE A 834 -10.13 16.38 -47.56
N GLY A 835 -11.17 17.13 -47.16
CA GLY A 835 -11.05 18.39 -46.41
C GLY A 835 -10.71 19.60 -47.28
N GLN A 836 -10.97 20.82 -46.80
CA GLN A 836 -10.60 22.07 -47.49
C GLN A 836 -9.16 22.49 -47.15
N ARG A 837 -8.45 23.09 -48.11
CA ARG A 837 -7.17 23.77 -47.87
C ARG A 837 -7.45 24.99 -46.99
N ASN A 838 -7.15 24.90 -45.70
CA ASN A 838 -7.08 26.09 -44.87
C ASN A 838 -5.84 26.88 -45.32
N GLU A 839 -6.04 27.94 -46.10
CA GLU A 839 -5.06 29.02 -46.14
C GLU A 839 -4.99 29.60 -44.73
N ALA A 840 -3.98 29.19 -43.97
CA ALA A 840 -3.68 29.83 -42.70
C ALA A 840 -3.25 31.26 -42.99
N THR A 841 -4.15 32.21 -42.74
CA THR A 841 -3.80 33.58 -42.38
C THR A 841 -2.71 33.50 -41.30
N PRO A 842 -1.60 34.26 -41.37
CA PRO A 842 -0.64 34.31 -40.28
C PRO A 842 -1.33 35.00 -39.10
N VAL A 843 -1.99 34.22 -38.25
CA VAL A 843 -2.49 34.68 -36.96
C VAL A 843 -1.29 34.68 -36.03
N ALA A 844 -0.96 35.88 -35.54
CA ALA A 844 0.08 36.11 -34.57
C ALA A 844 0.03 35.05 -33.44
N GLU A 845 1.14 34.35 -33.28
CA GLU A 845 1.38 33.44 -32.18
C GLU A 845 1.32 34.21 -30.86
N ASN A 846 0.26 33.99 -30.08
CA ASN A 846 0.31 34.17 -28.64
C ASN A 846 0.55 32.78 -28.04
N GLY A 847 1.74 32.62 -27.48
CA GLY A 847 2.26 31.35 -27.03
C GLY A 847 1.52 30.73 -25.86
N MET A 848 1.52 29.39 -25.85
CA MET A 848 1.60 28.61 -24.63
C MET A 848 2.32 27.28 -24.92
N ASP A 849 3.49 27.15 -24.31
CA ASP A 849 4.42 26.02 -24.19
C ASP A 849 3.98 24.63 -24.68
N THR A 850 4.47 24.22 -25.85
CA THR A 850 4.79 22.80 -26.14
C THR A 850 5.86 22.59 -27.24
N SER A 851 6.65 23.62 -27.60
CA SER A 851 7.62 23.54 -28.73
C SER A 851 9.08 23.34 -28.32
N MET A 852 9.43 23.29 -27.03
CA MET A 852 10.84 23.20 -26.61
C MET A 852 11.42 21.78 -26.55
N GLN A 853 10.63 20.71 -26.76
CA GLN A 853 11.16 19.32 -26.73
C GLN A 853 11.45 18.71 -28.10
N SER A 854 10.84 19.21 -29.20
CA SER A 854 11.08 18.66 -30.54
C SER A 854 12.34 19.22 -31.19
N ASP A 855 12.65 20.51 -30.98
CA ASP A 855 13.74 21.20 -31.67
C ASP A 855 15.14 20.78 -31.13
N ASP A 856 15.23 20.39 -29.86
CA ASP A 856 16.49 19.92 -29.25
C ASP A 856 16.83 18.47 -29.66
N SER A 857 15.80 17.64 -29.85
CA SER A 857 15.92 16.27 -30.39
C SER A 857 16.43 16.29 -31.83
N ASP A 858 15.88 17.14 -32.69
CA ASP A 858 16.27 17.21 -34.10
C ASP A 858 17.68 17.79 -34.28
N ARG A 859 18.08 18.75 -33.42
CA ARG A 859 19.44 19.27 -33.35
C ARG A 859 20.42 18.20 -32.86
N GLU A 860 20.10 17.45 -31.81
CA GLU A 860 20.97 16.38 -31.34
C GLU A 860 21.10 15.25 -32.36
N ASN A 861 20.01 14.89 -33.07
CA ASN A 861 20.05 13.92 -34.17
C ASN A 861 20.92 14.41 -35.33
N ALA A 862 20.80 15.69 -35.73
CA ALA A 862 21.67 16.30 -36.73
C ALA A 862 23.14 16.30 -36.28
N MET A 863 23.40 16.53 -34.98
CA MET A 863 24.74 16.47 -34.39
C MET A 863 25.34 15.08 -34.49
N ILE A 864 24.57 14.04 -34.12
CA ILE A 864 25.01 12.64 -34.16
C ILE A 864 25.34 12.24 -35.60
N VAL A 865 24.42 12.50 -36.54
CA VAL A 865 24.60 12.15 -37.95
C VAL A 865 25.80 12.92 -38.52
N PHE A 866 25.90 14.23 -38.28
CA PHE A 866 27.00 15.03 -38.83
C PHE A 866 28.37 14.62 -38.26
N LYS A 867 28.43 14.27 -36.97
CA LYS A 867 29.65 13.74 -36.34
C LYS A 867 30.10 12.45 -37.00
N GLU A 868 29.16 11.51 -37.18
CA GLU A 868 29.46 10.22 -37.80
C GLU A 868 29.94 10.37 -39.24
N LEU A 869 29.31 11.26 -40.00
CA LEU A 869 29.63 11.48 -41.41
C LEU A 869 30.97 12.20 -41.63
N THR A 870 31.35 13.11 -40.73
CA THR A 870 32.53 13.97 -40.91
C THR A 870 33.74 13.55 -40.10
N GLN A 871 33.54 12.70 -39.08
CA GLN A 871 34.55 12.29 -38.10
C GLN A 871 35.19 13.48 -37.36
N LEU A 872 34.53 14.65 -37.38
CA LEU A 872 34.90 15.79 -36.58
C LEU A 872 34.52 15.55 -35.12
N ASN A 873 35.23 16.17 -34.18
CA ASN A 873 34.80 16.16 -32.79
C ASN A 873 33.55 17.02 -32.58
N ARG A 874 32.91 16.88 -31.41
CA ARG A 874 31.60 17.50 -31.13
C ARG A 874 31.62 19.02 -31.26
N ALA A 875 32.70 19.68 -30.82
CA ALA A 875 32.81 21.14 -30.88
C ALA A 875 32.82 21.67 -32.32
N TRP A 876 33.54 21.00 -33.23
CA TRP A 876 33.59 21.37 -34.63
C TRP A 876 32.32 21.00 -35.39
N CYS A 877 31.68 19.88 -35.07
CA CYS A 877 30.36 19.51 -35.61
C CYS A 877 29.32 20.57 -35.28
N LYS A 878 29.27 20.97 -34.00
CA LYS A 878 28.33 21.98 -33.51
C LYS A 878 28.52 23.30 -34.24
N ARG A 879 29.77 23.77 -34.35
CA ARG A 879 30.08 25.00 -35.07
C ARG A 879 29.66 24.96 -36.54
N CYS A 880 29.95 23.87 -37.25
CA CYS A 880 29.56 23.73 -38.66
C CYS A 880 28.05 23.69 -38.86
N LEU A 881 27.32 23.03 -37.95
CA LEU A 881 25.87 22.97 -37.99
C LEU A 881 25.26 24.34 -37.65
N GLU A 882 25.76 25.03 -36.63
CA GLU A 882 25.30 26.38 -36.26
C GLU A 882 25.52 27.40 -37.37
N GLU A 883 26.72 27.42 -37.97
CA GLU A 883 27.05 28.31 -39.10
C GLU A 883 26.26 27.97 -40.38
N SER A 884 25.68 26.77 -40.45
CA SER A 884 24.82 26.32 -41.56
C SER A 884 23.33 26.39 -41.22
N SER A 885 22.94 27.09 -40.15
CA SER A 885 21.56 27.16 -39.66
C SER A 885 20.92 25.78 -39.47
N TRP A 886 21.70 24.82 -38.97
CA TRP A 886 21.35 23.41 -38.76
C TRP A 886 20.90 22.65 -40.03
N ASN A 887 21.21 23.19 -41.21
CA ASN A 887 20.97 22.51 -42.48
C ASN A 887 22.11 21.52 -42.78
N LEU A 888 21.84 20.23 -42.52
CA LEU A 888 22.82 19.15 -42.66
C LEU A 888 23.47 19.08 -44.05
N LYS A 889 22.70 19.31 -45.12
CA LYS A 889 23.21 19.27 -46.50
C LYS A 889 24.18 20.42 -46.79
N VAL A 890 23.87 21.61 -46.28
CA VAL A 890 24.75 22.79 -46.40
C VAL A 890 26.01 22.57 -45.57
N ALA A 891 25.88 22.09 -44.33
CA ALA A 891 27.00 21.80 -43.46
C ALA A 891 27.96 20.76 -44.08
N LEU A 892 27.43 19.69 -44.69
CA LEU A 892 28.25 18.65 -45.33
C LEU A 892 28.96 19.18 -46.58
N ASN A 893 28.30 20.01 -47.38
CA ASN A 893 28.92 20.64 -48.55
C ASN A 893 30.04 21.62 -48.16
N ILE A 894 29.88 22.36 -47.05
CA ILE A 894 30.92 23.24 -46.52
C ILE A 894 32.09 22.41 -45.97
N PHE A 895 31.80 21.35 -45.20
CA PHE A 895 32.81 20.42 -44.71
C PHE A 895 33.64 19.81 -45.86
N LEU A 896 32.99 19.27 -46.89
CA LEU A 896 33.66 18.65 -48.04
C LEU A 896 34.62 19.64 -48.73
N LYS A 897 34.17 20.88 -48.99
CA LYS A 897 35.03 21.93 -49.57
C LYS A 897 36.24 22.26 -48.69
N LEU A 898 36.05 22.33 -47.37
CA LEU A 898 37.14 22.61 -46.43
C LEU A 898 38.09 21.42 -46.28
N TYR A 899 37.57 20.20 -46.34
CA TYR A 899 38.32 18.96 -46.27
C TYR A 899 39.19 18.75 -47.51
N GLU A 900 38.62 18.90 -48.71
CA GLU A 900 39.33 18.81 -49.99
C GLU A 900 40.43 19.87 -50.12
N SER A 901 40.17 21.09 -49.63
CA SER A 901 41.15 22.17 -49.61
C SER A 901 42.17 22.08 -48.47
N LYS A 902 42.13 21.02 -47.64
CA LYS A 902 43.01 20.79 -46.47
C LYS A 902 43.02 21.95 -45.47
N ARG A 903 41.90 22.66 -45.33
CA ARG A 903 41.75 23.84 -44.44
C ARG A 903 41.20 23.50 -43.06
N ILE A 904 40.89 22.22 -42.81
CA ILE A 904 40.43 21.75 -41.49
C ILE A 904 41.65 21.38 -40.62
N PRO A 905 41.82 22.00 -39.44
CA PRO A 905 42.92 21.67 -38.53
C PRO A 905 42.87 20.20 -38.07
N LYS A 906 44.02 19.54 -37.94
CA LYS A 906 44.09 18.13 -37.47
C LYS A 906 43.47 17.90 -36.09
N ILE A 907 43.43 18.93 -35.24
CA ILE A 907 42.82 18.84 -33.90
C ILE A 907 41.30 18.66 -33.96
N ALA A 908 40.66 19.06 -35.07
CA ALA A 908 39.22 18.92 -35.26
C ALA A 908 38.76 17.46 -35.40
N PHE A 909 39.70 16.52 -35.65
CA PHE A 909 39.45 15.08 -35.76
C PHE A 909 39.94 14.28 -34.53
N LYS A 910 40.35 14.97 -33.46
CA LYS A 910 40.69 14.32 -32.20
C LYS A 910 39.54 14.54 -31.23
N ASP A 911 38.99 13.46 -30.68
CA ASP A 911 38.03 13.55 -29.60
C ASP A 911 38.69 14.20 -28.37
N ASP A 912 37.93 15.05 -27.66
CA ASP A 912 38.38 15.65 -26.41
C ASP A 912 38.63 14.52 -25.41
N ILE A 913 39.89 14.32 -25.03
CA ILE A 913 40.23 13.43 -23.91
C ILE A 913 39.72 14.15 -22.66
N PRO A 914 38.93 13.49 -21.79
CA PRO A 914 38.39 14.11 -20.59
C PRO A 914 39.47 14.66 -19.65
#